data_AF-A0A4Q2D8E8-F1
#
_entry.id   AF-A0A4Q2D8E8-F1
#
_cell.length_a   1.000
_cell.length_b   1.000
_cell.length_c   1.000
_cell.angle_alpha   90.00
_cell.angle_beta   90.00
_cell.angle_gamma   90.00
#
_symmetry.space_group_name_H-M   'P 1'
#
loop_
_entity.id
_entity.type
_entity.pdbx_description
1 polymer ?
#
loop_
_entity_poly.entity_id
_entity_poly.type
_entity_poly.pdbx_seq_one_letter_code
_entity_poly.pdbx_strand_id
1 'polypeptide(L)'
;MSVHSEEVELVYDESTLDSNTGDEEATARRCHCLEDLFGLNKEWSPWPDKITFALDVLMHLPRSVFSEKQLDLFLWILRVLDVLQVPSVCSMKGFCNNVQKLYGIESIEYQGALGHRYYVNSLSQILAQAVASLFTAHASEFLKPYPDLVQDQVERPDQYRAPSVSKINSLYNPETQTAEPWTFSSEAGNPWREHAAGTRIFAFPIWLYCNDTSAGLPRAELQKEYNVLFLCTSNTAPLLEMLDGIVDQIMEAQEHGIWAWDCHLKEPVLIFPVVLALLGDNPMQSKLSSRIILRGRLFCQACWVEKGRSVFGGAPGGAGDADLDSGESAGAESGESTDNESGSGGEEGSLAPASPGSSVVRESSTVPRSTGLRPPAKSKPAVKTRVKKAKRVVIDSVSTIAHSISNFIRSYIEDAQHVDMKTKISKRWTATGIKDTYQLRFLEQLFGSYKNLCTEKAKTEALKHASASLPHNHKAMVNPVWRVKGLDAHSDTPVELLHVVLLGFVKYFWRDVIKNQLKDKSSKKELLATRLSCLDVSAIAQVAPFVLKDLVTPECYETWKSLSKLIPLLWQPEIQDLGGFLVQLEFEIEQFLLRTARWTGAWFNKPKFRILVHLPDHIRRFGPAILFAAEQFESFNAIIRAKRVHSNRQAPSCDIARAFA
;
A
#
# COMPACT_ATOMS: atom_id res chain seq x y z
N MET A 1 -3.76 -43.04 -22.14
CA MET A 1 -2.63 -43.82 -22.69
C MET A 1 -1.38 -43.01 -22.46
N SER A 2 -0.45 -43.62 -21.74
CA SER A 2 0.81 -43.07 -21.23
C SER A 2 1.84 -42.90 -22.35
N VAL A 3 2.63 -41.81 -22.31
CA VAL A 3 3.98 -41.71 -22.91
C VAL A 3 4.73 -40.69 -22.03
N HIS A 4 5.34 -41.13 -20.93
CA HIS A 4 6.76 -41.48 -20.77
C HIS A 4 7.78 -40.42 -21.23
N SER A 5 8.42 -39.89 -20.19
CA SER A 5 9.71 -39.22 -20.08
C SER A 5 10.85 -39.96 -20.78
N GLU A 6 11.64 -39.25 -21.58
CA GLU A 6 12.97 -39.68 -22.02
C GLU A 6 14.03 -38.82 -21.32
N GLU A 7 14.85 -39.49 -20.51
CA GLU A 7 16.13 -39.03 -20.00
C GLU A 7 17.14 -39.02 -21.15
N VAL A 8 17.92 -37.95 -21.28
CA VAL A 8 19.05 -37.89 -22.23
C VAL A 8 20.31 -38.31 -21.51
N GLU A 9 20.75 -39.56 -21.74
CA GLU A 9 22.08 -40.06 -21.41
C GLU A 9 23.15 -39.35 -22.25
N LEU A 10 24.15 -38.77 -21.60
CA LEU A 10 25.38 -38.29 -22.25
C LEU A 10 26.35 -39.46 -22.44
N VAL A 11 26.46 -39.94 -23.68
CA VAL A 11 27.45 -40.93 -24.11
C VAL A 11 28.84 -40.27 -24.11
N TYR A 12 29.77 -40.79 -23.31
CA TYR A 12 31.20 -40.50 -23.41
C TYR A 12 31.84 -41.50 -24.39
N ASP A 13 32.53 -40.98 -25.41
CA ASP A 13 33.27 -41.75 -26.40
C ASP A 13 34.70 -41.99 -25.89
N GLU A 14 35.02 -43.25 -25.58
CA GLU A 14 36.36 -43.74 -25.29
C GLU A 14 37.02 -44.22 -26.60
N SER A 15 38.00 -43.48 -27.11
CA SER A 15 39.12 -44.09 -27.83
C SER A 15 40.27 -43.11 -28.08
N THR A 16 41.36 -43.27 -27.32
CA THR A 16 42.71 -43.48 -27.89
C THR A 16 43.69 -43.79 -26.76
N LEU A 17 44.13 -45.04 -26.75
CA LEU A 17 45.30 -45.52 -26.02
C LEU A 17 46.55 -44.86 -26.58
N ASP A 18 47.41 -44.34 -25.72
CA ASP A 18 48.83 -44.67 -25.82
C ASP A 18 49.53 -44.62 -24.46
N SER A 19 50.39 -45.62 -24.31
CA SER A 19 51.10 -46.12 -23.13
C SER A 19 52.03 -45.12 -22.43
N ASN A 20 52.00 -45.11 -21.09
CA ASN A 20 53.19 -45.44 -20.29
C ASN A 20 52.87 -45.66 -18.79
N THR A 21 53.37 -46.79 -18.30
CA THR A 21 53.68 -47.21 -16.92
C THR A 21 53.99 -46.03 -15.97
N GLY A 22 53.58 -45.97 -14.71
CA GLY A 22 53.07 -46.92 -13.73
C GLY A 22 53.52 -46.37 -12.37
N ASP A 23 52.60 -46.23 -11.41
CA ASP A 23 52.83 -46.49 -9.98
C ASP A 23 51.55 -46.21 -9.19
N GLU A 24 51.29 -47.13 -8.26
CA GLU A 24 50.07 -47.31 -7.49
C GLU A 24 49.90 -46.23 -6.42
N GLU A 25 48.71 -45.60 -6.33
CA GLU A 25 48.22 -45.09 -5.04
C GLU A 25 46.69 -45.07 -4.98
N ALA A 26 46.16 -45.58 -3.87
CA ALA A 26 44.77 -45.88 -3.63
C ALA A 26 43.84 -44.65 -3.76
N THR A 27 42.91 -44.69 -4.72
CA THR A 27 41.85 -43.70 -4.85
C THR A 27 40.69 -44.03 -3.93
N ALA A 28 40.74 -43.50 -2.71
CA ALA A 28 39.52 -43.14 -2.00
C ALA A 28 38.73 -42.17 -2.90
N ARG A 29 37.46 -42.48 -3.19
CA ARG A 29 36.54 -41.56 -3.87
C ARG A 29 36.44 -40.28 -3.03
N ARG A 30 37.19 -39.25 -3.38
CA ARG A 30 36.97 -37.88 -2.90
C ARG A 30 35.61 -37.44 -3.44
N CYS A 31 34.65 -37.19 -2.56
CA CYS A 31 33.56 -36.28 -2.89
C CYS A 31 34.21 -34.95 -3.29
N HIS A 32 34.00 -34.51 -4.53
CA HIS A 32 34.39 -33.17 -4.94
C HIS A 32 33.63 -32.16 -4.07
N CYS A 33 34.37 -31.30 -3.38
CA CYS A 33 33.79 -30.18 -2.66
C CYS A 33 33.24 -29.17 -3.67
N LEU A 34 32.20 -28.41 -3.31
CA LEU A 34 31.70 -27.26 -4.09
C LEU A 34 32.85 -26.30 -4.48
N GLU A 35 33.90 -26.22 -3.65
CA GLU A 35 35.12 -25.45 -3.88
C GLU A 35 35.94 -25.92 -5.09
N ASP A 36 35.94 -27.22 -5.37
CA ASP A 36 36.71 -27.83 -6.48
C ASP A 36 36.04 -27.60 -7.85
N LEU A 37 34.72 -27.36 -7.87
CA LEU A 37 33.93 -27.13 -9.09
C LEU A 37 34.09 -25.72 -9.67
N PHE A 38 34.51 -24.75 -8.84
CA PHE A 38 34.50 -23.33 -9.20
C PHE A 38 35.89 -22.67 -9.20
N GLY A 39 36.96 -23.40 -8.86
CA GLY A 39 38.31 -22.83 -8.79
C GLY A 39 38.39 -21.63 -7.84
N LEU A 40 37.66 -21.70 -6.72
CA LEU A 40 37.42 -20.56 -5.84
C LEU A 40 38.69 -20.15 -5.10
N ASN A 41 39.05 -18.88 -5.21
CA ASN A 41 39.93 -18.26 -4.24
C ASN A 41 39.18 -18.19 -2.89
N LYS A 42 39.73 -18.78 -1.83
CA LYS A 42 39.14 -18.73 -0.48
C LYS A 42 38.95 -17.32 0.05
N GLU A 43 39.72 -16.34 -0.44
CA GLU A 43 39.62 -14.94 -0.04
C GLU A 43 38.44 -14.21 -0.70
N TRP A 44 38.12 -14.53 -1.96
CA TRP A 44 37.10 -13.82 -2.75
C TRP A 44 35.84 -14.65 -3.01
N SER A 45 35.72 -15.84 -2.44
CA SER A 45 34.53 -16.69 -2.56
C SER A 45 33.24 -15.91 -2.19
N PRO A 46 32.15 -16.05 -2.96
CA PRO A 46 31.91 -16.97 -4.08
C PRO A 46 32.52 -16.55 -5.43
N TRP A 47 33.19 -15.41 -5.53
CA TRP A 47 33.86 -14.98 -6.75
C TRP A 47 35.22 -15.68 -6.93
N PRO A 48 35.59 -16.04 -8.18
CA PRO A 48 36.89 -16.66 -8.45
C PRO A 48 38.06 -15.70 -8.16
N ASP A 49 37.84 -14.40 -8.36
CA ASP A 49 38.84 -13.35 -8.20
C ASP A 49 38.20 -11.98 -7.95
N LYS A 50 39.04 -11.00 -7.58
CA LYS A 50 38.65 -9.63 -7.26
C LYS A 50 38.07 -8.85 -8.44
N ILE A 51 38.52 -9.12 -9.68
CA ILE A 51 38.04 -8.45 -10.89
C ILE A 51 36.61 -8.89 -11.16
N THR A 52 36.35 -10.20 -11.10
CA THR A 52 35.02 -10.78 -11.26
C THR A 52 34.06 -10.24 -10.19
N PHE A 53 34.49 -10.13 -8.93
CA PHE A 53 33.73 -9.45 -7.87
C PHE A 53 33.40 -7.99 -8.22
N ALA A 54 34.40 -7.18 -8.60
CA ALA A 54 34.19 -5.77 -8.86
C ALA A 54 33.26 -5.52 -10.07
N LEU A 55 33.38 -6.36 -11.11
CA LEU A 55 32.51 -6.31 -12.27
C LEU A 55 31.08 -6.73 -11.92
N ASP A 56 30.91 -7.78 -11.12
CA ASP A 56 29.61 -8.25 -10.69
C ASP A 56 28.88 -7.19 -9.84
N VAL A 57 29.58 -6.55 -8.89
CA VAL A 57 29.05 -5.41 -8.12
C VAL A 57 28.65 -4.26 -9.04
N LEU A 58 29.49 -3.90 -10.02
CA LEU A 58 29.21 -2.82 -10.97
C LEU A 58 27.97 -3.12 -11.82
N MET A 59 27.80 -4.38 -12.25
CA MET A 59 26.68 -4.84 -13.06
C MET A 59 25.35 -4.83 -12.31
N HIS A 60 25.39 -5.10 -11.00
CA HIS A 60 24.20 -5.25 -10.15
C HIS A 60 23.94 -4.05 -9.23
N LEU A 61 24.53 -2.88 -9.51
CA LEU A 61 24.20 -1.66 -8.77
C LEU A 61 22.69 -1.31 -8.91
N PRO A 62 21.95 -1.09 -7.81
CA PRO A 62 20.49 -0.97 -7.81
C PRO A 62 19.89 0.07 -8.78
N ARG A 63 20.59 1.18 -9.03
CA ARG A 63 20.16 2.23 -9.99
C ARG A 63 20.89 2.24 -11.32
N SER A 64 21.83 1.34 -11.53
CA SER A 64 22.55 1.24 -12.80
C SER A 64 21.86 0.20 -13.68
N VAL A 65 21.55 0.60 -14.91
CA VAL A 65 21.22 -0.39 -15.94
C VAL A 65 22.50 -0.56 -16.75
N PHE A 66 23.26 -1.59 -16.39
CA PHE A 66 24.53 -1.89 -17.02
C PHE A 66 24.30 -2.90 -18.16
N SER A 67 24.32 -2.43 -19.39
CA SER A 67 24.10 -3.24 -20.58
C SER A 67 25.32 -4.09 -20.94
N GLU A 68 25.10 -5.14 -21.72
CA GLU A 68 26.18 -5.99 -22.25
C GLU A 68 27.18 -5.19 -23.09
N LYS A 69 26.71 -4.17 -23.83
CA LYS A 69 27.59 -3.28 -24.61
C LYS A 69 28.47 -2.42 -23.71
N GLN A 70 27.95 -1.97 -22.57
CA GLN A 70 28.74 -1.25 -21.57
C GLN A 70 29.74 -2.17 -20.88
N LEU A 71 29.38 -3.43 -20.61
CA LEU A 71 30.31 -4.44 -20.11
C LEU A 71 31.44 -4.69 -21.09
N ASP A 72 31.11 -4.91 -22.36
CA ASP A 72 32.12 -5.16 -23.41
C ASP A 72 33.07 -3.96 -23.56
N LEU A 73 32.56 -2.73 -23.53
CA LEU A 73 33.36 -1.52 -23.52
C LEU A 73 34.28 -1.43 -22.29
N PHE A 74 33.77 -1.75 -21.10
CA PHE A 74 34.57 -1.74 -19.86
C PHE A 74 35.67 -2.80 -19.89
N LEU A 75 35.34 -4.03 -20.31
CA LEU A 75 36.32 -5.11 -20.46
C LEU A 75 37.37 -4.76 -21.51
N TRP A 76 36.98 -4.08 -22.59
CA TRP A 76 37.92 -3.55 -23.57
C TRP A 76 38.89 -2.52 -22.96
N ILE A 77 38.38 -1.55 -22.18
CA ILE A 77 39.22 -0.58 -21.47
C ILE A 77 40.21 -1.29 -20.53
N LEU A 78 39.76 -2.28 -19.75
CA LEU A 78 40.64 -3.04 -18.85
C LEU A 78 41.77 -3.76 -19.61
N ARG A 79 41.47 -4.32 -20.79
CA ARG A 79 42.48 -4.94 -21.66
C ARG A 79 43.48 -3.91 -22.22
N VAL A 80 43.01 -2.71 -22.59
CA VAL A 80 43.88 -1.61 -23.07
C VAL A 80 44.81 -1.09 -21.98
N LEU A 81 44.39 -1.18 -20.71
CA LEU A 81 45.19 -0.80 -19.54
C LEU A 81 46.07 -1.95 -19.01
N ASP A 82 46.27 -3.01 -19.80
CA ASP A 82 47.11 -4.17 -19.47
C ASP A 82 46.73 -4.87 -18.16
N VAL A 83 45.44 -4.85 -17.78
CA VAL A 83 44.95 -5.64 -16.64
C VAL A 83 44.97 -7.12 -17.02
N LEU A 84 45.64 -7.94 -16.21
CA LEU A 84 45.73 -9.38 -16.41
C LEU A 84 44.43 -10.09 -15.98
N GLN A 85 44.11 -11.21 -16.63
CA GLN A 85 42.98 -12.09 -16.28
C GLN A 85 41.58 -11.45 -16.37
N VAL A 86 41.38 -10.50 -17.29
CA VAL A 86 40.06 -9.89 -17.53
C VAL A 86 39.07 -10.93 -18.10
N PRO A 87 37.91 -11.16 -17.46
CA PRO A 87 36.95 -12.15 -17.94
C PRO A 87 36.34 -11.74 -19.29
N SER A 88 35.75 -12.72 -19.99
CA SER A 88 34.91 -12.44 -21.16
C SER A 88 33.47 -12.11 -20.73
N VAL A 89 32.71 -11.42 -21.59
CA VAL A 89 31.26 -11.20 -21.36
C VAL A 89 30.53 -12.53 -21.14
N CYS A 90 30.89 -13.57 -21.90
CA CYS A 90 30.30 -14.91 -21.76
C CYS A 90 30.63 -15.54 -20.40
N SER A 91 31.88 -15.43 -19.96
CA SER A 91 32.32 -15.93 -18.65
C SER A 91 31.61 -15.20 -17.51
N MET A 92 31.49 -13.86 -17.57
CA MET A 92 30.73 -13.08 -16.60
C MET A 92 29.26 -13.54 -16.54
N LYS A 93 28.60 -13.70 -17.69
CA LYS A 93 27.20 -14.21 -17.73
C LYS A 93 27.07 -15.60 -17.12
N GLY A 94 27.97 -16.52 -17.48
CA GLY A 94 27.99 -17.87 -16.95
C GLY A 94 28.16 -17.86 -15.42
N PHE A 95 29.07 -17.03 -14.92
CA PHE A 95 29.29 -16.82 -13.50
C PHE A 95 28.05 -16.24 -12.80
N CYS A 96 27.52 -15.10 -13.27
CA CYS A 96 26.33 -14.47 -12.68
C CYS A 96 25.13 -15.44 -12.67
N ASN A 97 24.93 -16.22 -13.74
CA ASN A 97 23.87 -17.25 -13.76
C ASN A 97 24.07 -18.34 -12.72
N ASN A 98 25.31 -18.73 -12.42
CA ASN A 98 25.60 -19.72 -11.38
C ASN A 98 25.41 -19.14 -9.98
N VAL A 99 25.85 -17.90 -9.75
CA VAL A 99 25.59 -17.18 -8.49
C VAL A 99 24.09 -17.00 -8.28
N GLN A 100 23.34 -16.60 -9.31
CA GLN A 100 21.88 -16.47 -9.25
C GLN A 100 21.18 -17.79 -8.92
N LYS A 101 21.67 -18.92 -9.43
CA LYS A 101 21.11 -20.24 -9.10
C LYS A 101 21.36 -20.67 -7.66
N LEU A 102 22.47 -20.23 -7.06
CA LEU A 102 22.88 -20.63 -5.71
C LEU A 102 22.35 -19.67 -4.64
N TYR A 103 22.38 -18.36 -4.92
CA TYR A 103 22.13 -17.30 -3.96
C TYR A 103 21.12 -16.26 -4.44
N GLY A 104 20.64 -16.37 -5.68
CA GLY A 104 19.64 -15.45 -6.21
C GLY A 104 18.26 -15.70 -5.62
N ILE A 105 17.38 -14.71 -5.77
CA ILE A 105 15.98 -14.87 -5.39
C ILE A 105 15.22 -15.51 -6.56
N GLU A 106 14.30 -16.42 -6.25
CA GLU A 106 13.42 -17.04 -7.23
C GLU A 106 12.22 -16.14 -7.52
N SER A 107 11.91 -15.93 -8.80
CA SER A 107 10.68 -15.28 -9.24
C SER A 107 9.60 -16.33 -9.54
N ILE A 108 8.62 -16.46 -8.66
CA ILE A 108 7.55 -17.45 -8.71
C ILE A 108 6.42 -16.96 -9.62
N GLU A 109 5.98 -17.79 -10.57
CA GLU A 109 4.84 -17.49 -11.45
C GLU A 109 3.51 -17.79 -10.76
N TYR A 110 2.58 -16.84 -10.83
CA TYR A 110 1.21 -16.99 -10.33
C TYR A 110 0.19 -16.84 -11.45
N GLN A 111 -0.80 -17.74 -11.42
CA GLN A 111 -2.03 -17.60 -12.18
C GLN A 111 -3.12 -17.09 -11.22
N GLY A 112 -3.33 -15.78 -11.21
CA GLY A 112 -4.22 -15.12 -10.27
C GLY A 112 -5.69 -15.51 -10.43
N ALA A 113 -6.45 -15.37 -9.34
CA ALA A 113 -7.86 -15.77 -9.29
C ALA A 113 -8.77 -14.96 -10.23
N LEU A 114 -8.33 -13.79 -10.72
CA LEU A 114 -9.06 -12.99 -11.69
C LEU A 114 -8.66 -13.32 -13.13
N GLY A 115 -7.69 -14.21 -13.33
CA GLY A 115 -7.23 -14.72 -14.62
C GLY A 115 -5.91 -14.10 -15.10
N HIS A 116 -5.28 -13.20 -14.33
CA HIS A 116 -4.04 -12.56 -14.75
C HIS A 116 -2.82 -13.37 -14.33
N ARG A 117 -1.82 -13.39 -15.21
CA ARG A 117 -0.51 -13.96 -14.93
C ARG A 117 0.41 -12.87 -14.38
N TYR A 118 1.09 -13.15 -13.27
CA TYR A 118 2.07 -12.24 -12.67
C TYR A 118 3.17 -13.04 -11.97
N TYR A 119 4.24 -12.35 -11.55
CA TYR A 119 5.42 -12.97 -10.95
C TYR A 119 5.72 -12.28 -9.63
N VAL A 120 6.05 -13.07 -8.60
CA VAL A 120 6.39 -12.60 -7.26
C VAL A 120 7.75 -13.16 -6.87
N ASN A 121 8.68 -12.32 -6.45
CA ASN A 121 9.94 -12.74 -5.87
C ASN A 121 9.71 -13.42 -4.52
N SER A 122 10.46 -14.49 -4.26
CA SER A 122 10.33 -15.30 -3.05
C SER A 122 10.58 -14.49 -1.78
N LEU A 123 9.51 -14.24 -1.02
CA LEU A 123 9.55 -13.53 0.25
C LEU A 123 10.45 -14.26 1.26
N SER A 124 10.40 -15.59 1.31
CA SER A 124 11.21 -16.36 2.26
C SER A 124 12.70 -16.20 1.99
N GLN A 125 13.12 -16.24 0.72
CA GLN A 125 14.52 -16.02 0.34
C GLN A 125 14.95 -14.57 0.59
N ILE A 126 14.09 -13.60 0.24
CA ILE A 126 14.33 -12.17 0.53
C ILE A 126 14.58 -11.95 2.02
N LEU A 127 13.70 -12.47 2.89
CA LEU A 127 13.81 -12.28 4.34
C LEU A 127 15.01 -13.04 4.92
N ALA A 128 15.33 -14.23 4.41
CA ALA A 128 16.51 -14.98 4.81
C ALA A 128 17.81 -14.23 4.49
N GLN A 129 17.90 -13.63 3.29
CA GLN A 129 19.04 -12.79 2.90
C GLN A 129 19.11 -11.47 3.69
N ALA A 130 17.96 -10.90 4.03
CA ALA A 130 17.89 -9.71 4.89
C ALA A 130 18.49 -10.00 6.27
N VAL A 131 18.18 -11.14 6.90
CA VAL A 131 18.80 -11.53 8.19
C VAL A 131 20.30 -11.75 8.06
N ALA A 132 20.75 -12.30 6.92
CA ALA A 132 22.18 -12.52 6.67
C ALA A 132 22.98 -11.23 6.43
N SER A 133 22.30 -10.10 6.21
CA SER A 133 22.93 -8.82 5.84
C SER A 133 22.64 -7.68 6.83
N LEU A 134 21.63 -7.82 7.70
CA LEU A 134 21.16 -6.73 8.57
C LEU A 134 21.64 -6.83 10.01
N PHE A 135 21.59 -5.66 10.66
CA PHE A 135 21.79 -5.50 12.09
C PHE A 135 20.67 -6.18 12.87
N THR A 136 21.05 -7.00 13.85
CA THR A 136 20.12 -7.51 14.85
C THR A 136 20.01 -6.50 15.98
N ALA A 137 18.81 -5.96 16.17
CA ALA A 137 18.50 -5.13 17.31
C ALA A 137 17.90 -6.04 18.41
N HIS A 138 18.40 -5.92 19.64
CA HIS A 138 18.10 -6.89 20.68
C HIS A 138 16.61 -6.82 21.06
N ALA A 139 15.96 -7.96 21.26
CA ALA A 139 14.52 -8.02 21.53
C ALA A 139 14.10 -7.11 22.71
N SER A 140 14.98 -6.92 23.71
CA SER A 140 14.75 -6.02 24.85
C SER A 140 14.55 -4.54 24.47
N GLU A 141 14.93 -4.14 23.26
CA GLU A 141 14.75 -2.77 22.75
C GLU A 141 13.35 -2.54 22.17
N PHE A 142 12.61 -3.60 21.80
CA PHE A 142 11.28 -3.50 21.19
C PHE A 142 10.18 -4.17 22.01
N LEU A 143 10.50 -5.30 22.65
CA LEU A 143 9.57 -6.14 23.38
C LEU A 143 10.17 -6.51 24.73
N LYS A 144 9.38 -6.35 25.78
CA LYS A 144 9.73 -6.89 27.09
C LYS A 144 9.72 -8.42 27.01
N PRO A 145 10.76 -9.12 27.51
CA PRO A 145 10.71 -10.56 27.73
C PRO A 145 9.43 -10.95 28.48
N TYR A 146 8.90 -12.15 28.28
CA TYR A 146 7.61 -12.55 28.87
C TYR A 146 7.48 -12.26 30.38
N PRO A 147 8.49 -12.53 31.24
CA PRO A 147 8.42 -12.15 32.65
C PRO A 147 8.28 -10.64 32.87
N ASP A 148 9.09 -9.85 32.16
CA ASP A 148 9.08 -8.39 32.23
C ASP A 148 7.80 -7.79 31.65
N LEU A 149 7.21 -8.42 30.62
CA LEU A 149 5.94 -8.03 30.03
C LEU A 149 4.77 -8.29 30.99
N VAL A 150 4.76 -9.44 31.67
CA VAL A 150 3.77 -9.75 32.70
C VAL A 150 3.86 -8.71 33.82
N GLN A 151 5.07 -8.41 34.27
CA GLN A 151 5.28 -7.41 35.31
C GLN A 151 4.87 -6.00 34.85
N ASP A 152 5.19 -5.62 33.62
CA ASP A 152 4.82 -4.32 33.07
C ASP A 152 3.31 -4.15 32.86
N GLN A 153 2.61 -5.22 32.48
CA GLN A 153 1.14 -5.21 32.40
C GLN A 153 0.49 -5.05 33.78
N VAL A 154 1.12 -5.54 34.84
CA VAL A 154 0.68 -5.32 36.23
C VAL A 154 0.93 -3.88 36.66
N GLU A 155 2.10 -3.32 36.31
CA GLU A 155 2.49 -1.95 36.67
C GLU A 155 1.74 -0.88 35.85
N ARG A 156 1.40 -1.17 34.60
CA ARG A 156 0.79 -0.22 33.64
C ARG A 156 -0.43 -0.83 32.91
N PRO A 157 -1.48 -1.26 33.64
CA PRO A 157 -2.62 -1.96 33.06
C PRO A 157 -3.39 -1.13 32.01
N ASP A 158 -3.46 0.19 32.22
CA ASP A 158 -4.15 1.11 31.30
C ASP A 158 -3.45 1.29 29.95
N GLN A 159 -2.14 0.96 29.88
CA GLN A 159 -1.34 1.12 28.66
C GLN A 159 -1.66 0.03 27.64
N TYR A 160 -1.93 -1.19 28.09
CA TYR A 160 -2.18 -2.34 27.21
C TYR A 160 -3.65 -2.52 26.86
N ARG A 161 -4.58 -2.08 27.72
CA ARG A 161 -6.04 -2.27 27.57
C ARG A 161 -6.42 -3.70 27.18
N ALA A 162 -5.66 -4.69 27.64
CA ALA A 162 -5.82 -6.10 27.32
C ALA A 162 -5.75 -6.95 28.60
N PRO A 163 -6.40 -8.13 28.64
CA PRO A 163 -6.22 -9.08 29.73
C PRO A 163 -4.74 -9.46 29.87
N SER A 164 -4.30 -9.69 31.12
CA SER A 164 -2.93 -10.14 31.41
C SER A 164 -2.53 -11.31 30.53
N VAL A 165 -1.35 -11.27 29.91
CA VAL A 165 -0.82 -12.36 29.07
C VAL A 165 -0.64 -13.67 29.84
N SER A 166 -0.60 -13.61 31.18
CA SER A 166 -0.59 -14.78 32.07
C SER A 166 -1.97 -15.41 32.31
N LYS A 167 -3.06 -14.83 31.78
CA LYS A 167 -4.45 -15.28 32.00
C LYS A 167 -5.17 -15.70 30.72
N ILE A 168 -4.45 -15.82 29.60
CA ILE A 168 -5.05 -16.19 28.31
C ILE A 168 -5.20 -17.71 28.25
N ASN A 169 -6.34 -18.22 28.76
CA ASN A 169 -6.68 -19.65 28.69
C ASN A 169 -7.57 -20.01 27.49
N SER A 170 -8.18 -18.99 26.88
CA SER A 170 -9.10 -19.14 25.77
C SER A 170 -9.02 -17.93 24.83
N LEU A 171 -9.20 -18.17 23.55
CA LEU A 171 -9.38 -17.13 22.55
C LEU A 171 -10.89 -16.89 22.38
N TYR A 172 -11.33 -15.65 22.56
CA TYR A 172 -12.70 -15.31 22.24
C TYR A 172 -12.84 -15.20 20.72
N ASN A 173 -13.64 -16.08 20.12
CA ASN A 173 -14.00 -16.00 18.71
C ASN A 173 -15.23 -15.08 18.57
N PRO A 174 -15.07 -13.86 18.03
CA PRO A 174 -16.20 -12.94 17.88
C PRO A 174 -17.22 -13.41 16.83
N GLU A 175 -16.84 -14.29 15.89
CA GLU A 175 -17.76 -14.79 14.86
C GLU A 175 -18.80 -15.76 15.42
N THR A 176 -18.35 -16.66 16.29
CA THR A 176 -19.20 -17.67 16.95
C THR A 176 -19.71 -17.18 18.31
N GLN A 177 -19.17 -16.08 18.82
CA GLN A 177 -19.35 -15.57 20.18
C GLN A 177 -18.97 -16.59 21.26
N THR A 178 -18.09 -17.53 20.94
CA THR A 178 -17.63 -18.57 21.87
C THR A 178 -16.19 -18.33 22.29
N ALA A 179 -15.88 -18.64 23.55
CA ALA A 179 -14.50 -18.78 23.97
C ALA A 179 -14.00 -20.16 23.56
N GLU A 180 -13.07 -20.20 22.61
CA GLU A 180 -12.39 -21.42 22.17
C GLU A 180 -11.12 -21.60 23.01
N PRO A 181 -10.68 -22.83 23.31
CA PRO A 181 -9.41 -23.06 23.99
C PRO A 181 -8.27 -22.35 23.26
N TRP A 182 -7.29 -21.84 24.01
CA TRP A 182 -6.08 -21.31 23.39
C TRP A 182 -5.35 -22.43 22.64
N THR A 183 -5.36 -22.38 21.31
CA THR A 183 -4.78 -23.41 20.43
C THR A 183 -3.42 -23.01 19.84
N PHE A 184 -2.97 -21.77 20.06
CA PHE A 184 -1.69 -21.27 19.54
C PHE A 184 -0.47 -21.85 20.28
N SER A 185 -0.69 -22.59 21.36
CA SER A 185 0.31 -23.45 21.98
C SER A 185 -0.32 -24.78 22.39
N SER A 186 0.32 -25.89 22.04
CA SER A 186 -0.02 -27.24 22.48
C SER A 186 0.49 -27.49 23.91
N GLU A 187 0.21 -28.68 24.48
CA GLU A 187 0.91 -29.13 25.72
C GLU A 187 2.44 -29.20 25.52
N ALA A 188 2.90 -29.35 24.27
CA ALA A 188 4.31 -29.31 23.88
C ALA A 188 4.85 -27.88 23.65
N GLY A 189 3.98 -26.85 23.64
CA GLY A 189 4.35 -25.44 23.60
C GLY A 189 3.96 -24.72 22.31
N ASN A 190 4.64 -23.60 22.02
CA ASN A 190 4.44 -22.84 20.78
C ASN A 190 5.00 -23.65 19.58
N PRO A 191 4.25 -23.84 18.46
CA PRO A 191 4.69 -24.60 17.30
C PRO A 191 6.07 -24.20 16.77
N TRP A 192 6.40 -22.91 16.73
CA TRP A 192 7.73 -22.47 16.28
C TRP A 192 8.86 -23.02 17.16
N ARG A 193 8.62 -23.30 18.44
CA ARG A 193 9.62 -23.93 19.33
C ARG A 193 9.88 -25.38 18.97
N GLU A 194 8.85 -26.11 18.56
CA GLU A 194 8.98 -27.47 18.04
C GLU A 194 9.77 -27.45 16.73
N HIS A 195 9.38 -26.56 15.81
CA HIS A 195 10.06 -26.40 14.50
C HIS A 195 11.52 -25.97 14.64
N ALA A 196 11.82 -25.08 15.59
CA ALA A 196 13.18 -24.57 15.80
C ALA A 196 14.11 -25.60 16.46
N ALA A 197 13.57 -26.66 17.09
CA ALA A 197 14.34 -27.73 17.72
C ALA A 197 15.48 -27.23 18.64
N GLY A 198 15.21 -26.20 19.46
CA GLY A 198 16.19 -25.57 20.35
C GLY A 198 16.97 -24.40 19.76
N THR A 199 16.77 -24.10 18.48
CA THR A 199 17.34 -22.93 17.80
C THR A 199 16.62 -21.64 18.17
N ARG A 200 17.28 -20.49 18.02
CA ARG A 200 16.68 -19.18 18.27
C ARG A 200 15.58 -18.87 17.26
N ILE A 201 14.55 -18.19 17.76
CA ILE A 201 13.41 -17.75 16.98
C ILE A 201 13.33 -16.23 17.03
N PHE A 202 13.22 -15.58 15.88
CA PHE A 202 13.04 -14.14 15.78
C PHE A 202 11.74 -13.77 15.05
N ALA A 203 11.02 -12.80 15.59
CA ALA A 203 10.00 -12.11 14.82
C ALA A 203 10.69 -11.14 13.86
N PHE A 204 10.29 -11.17 12.59
CA PHE A 204 10.82 -10.27 11.56
C PHE A 204 9.72 -9.27 11.15
N PRO A 205 9.68 -8.06 11.75
CA PRO A 205 8.66 -7.08 11.43
C PRO A 205 8.83 -6.53 10.02
N ILE A 206 7.74 -6.45 9.27
CA ILE A 206 7.73 -5.90 7.90
C ILE A 206 6.66 -4.83 7.73
N TRP A 207 7.04 -3.71 7.10
CA TRP A 207 6.09 -2.81 6.43
C TRP A 207 5.77 -3.42 5.08
N LEU A 208 4.52 -3.38 4.65
CA LEU A 208 4.15 -3.80 3.30
C LEU A 208 3.68 -2.59 2.50
N TYR A 209 4.56 -2.02 1.69
CA TYR A 209 4.19 -1.03 0.68
C TYR A 209 4.08 -1.73 -0.68
N CYS A 210 2.94 -2.37 -0.95
CA CYS A 210 2.60 -3.09 -2.20
C CYS A 210 3.55 -4.16 -2.75
N ASN A 211 4.81 -4.17 -2.33
CA ASN A 211 5.89 -4.99 -2.81
C ASN A 211 7.21 -4.81 -2.03
N ASP A 212 7.36 -3.95 -1.01
CA ASP A 212 8.66 -3.71 -0.34
C ASP A 212 8.63 -3.97 1.18
N THR A 213 9.67 -4.61 1.77
CA THR A 213 9.61 -5.10 3.17
C THR A 213 10.90 -5.01 4.03
N SER A 214 11.02 -3.99 4.89
CA SER A 214 11.80 -4.09 6.16
C SER A 214 11.27 -3.07 7.17
N ALA A 215 11.07 -3.48 8.44
CA ALA A 215 10.67 -2.57 9.53
C ALA A 215 11.60 -2.71 10.74
N GLY A 216 11.67 -1.68 11.59
CA GLY A 216 12.50 -1.69 12.81
C GLY A 216 13.93 -1.16 12.65
N LEU A 217 14.30 -0.72 11.45
CA LEU A 217 15.58 -0.04 11.22
C LEU A 217 15.51 1.44 11.61
N PRO A 218 16.63 2.05 12.08
CA PRO A 218 16.74 3.49 12.19
C PRO A 218 16.40 4.15 10.85
N ARG A 219 15.79 5.34 10.86
CA ARG A 219 15.39 6.03 9.63
C ARG A 219 16.52 6.10 8.59
N ALA A 220 17.74 6.42 9.01
CA ALA A 220 18.89 6.52 8.10
C ALA A 220 19.21 5.22 7.37
N GLU A 221 18.87 4.07 7.96
CA GLU A 221 19.00 2.74 7.36
C GLU A 221 17.76 2.36 6.57
N LEU A 222 16.56 2.54 7.12
CA LEU A 222 15.29 2.29 6.41
C LEU A 222 15.23 3.04 5.07
N GLN A 223 15.89 4.20 5.01
CA GLN A 223 15.99 5.03 3.82
C GLN A 223 17.12 4.65 2.87
N LYS A 224 17.76 3.49 3.02
CA LYS A 224 18.75 3.00 2.04
C LYS A 224 18.11 2.04 1.07
N GLU A 225 18.54 2.11 -0.18
CA GLU A 225 17.95 1.35 -1.29
C GLU A 225 18.03 -0.16 -1.09
N TYR A 226 19.11 -0.66 -0.50
CA TYR A 226 19.26 -2.09 -0.23
C TYR A 226 18.27 -2.63 0.83
N ASN A 227 17.59 -1.73 1.56
CA ASN A 227 16.55 -2.09 2.53
C ASN A 227 15.12 -2.02 1.95
N VAL A 228 15.00 -1.70 0.65
CA VAL A 228 13.75 -1.71 -0.10
C VAL A 228 13.70 -3.00 -0.94
N LEU A 229 12.97 -3.99 -0.45
CA LEU A 229 13.01 -5.36 -0.97
C LEU A 229 11.83 -5.68 -1.88
N PHE A 230 12.02 -5.62 -3.19
CA PHE A 230 10.95 -5.78 -4.19
C PHE A 230 10.36 -7.20 -4.26
N LEU A 231 9.02 -7.28 -4.24
CA LEU A 231 8.24 -8.51 -4.35
C LEU A 231 7.57 -8.65 -5.72
N CYS A 232 6.77 -7.68 -6.17
CA CYS A 232 5.93 -7.86 -7.36
C CYS A 232 5.47 -6.53 -7.97
N THR A 233 5.31 -6.52 -9.30
CA THR A 233 4.52 -5.51 -10.01
C THR A 233 3.87 -6.13 -11.24
N SER A 234 2.72 -5.60 -11.64
CA SER A 234 2.04 -6.00 -12.88
C SER A 234 1.28 -4.82 -13.47
N ASN A 235 1.26 -4.75 -14.80
CA ASN A 235 0.42 -3.82 -15.55
C ASN A 235 -0.96 -4.40 -15.86
N THR A 236 -1.16 -5.71 -15.67
CA THR A 236 -2.42 -6.41 -15.97
C THR A 236 -3.13 -6.86 -14.70
N ALA A 237 -2.40 -7.40 -13.73
CA ALA A 237 -2.96 -7.87 -12.48
C ALA A 237 -3.22 -6.69 -11.51
N PRO A 238 -4.45 -6.49 -11.03
CA PRO A 238 -4.75 -5.50 -10.00
C PRO A 238 -4.07 -5.83 -8.67
N LEU A 239 -3.90 -4.78 -7.85
CA LEU A 239 -3.26 -4.84 -6.53
C LEU A 239 -3.67 -6.04 -5.66
N LEU A 240 -4.97 -6.25 -5.44
CA LEU A 240 -5.44 -7.30 -4.54
C LEU A 240 -5.19 -8.70 -5.09
N GLU A 241 -5.05 -8.85 -6.42
CA GLU A 241 -4.70 -10.14 -7.02
C GLU A 241 -3.21 -10.42 -6.89
N MET A 242 -2.34 -9.43 -7.08
CA MET A 242 -0.90 -9.59 -6.81
C MET A 242 -0.64 -9.88 -5.32
N LEU A 243 -1.39 -9.20 -4.44
CA LEU A 243 -1.29 -9.39 -2.99
C LEU A 243 -1.73 -10.79 -2.56
N ASP A 244 -2.61 -11.46 -3.31
CA ASP A 244 -3.05 -12.83 -3.02
C ASP A 244 -1.86 -13.79 -2.98
N GLY A 245 -0.99 -13.75 -3.98
CA GLY A 245 0.24 -14.58 -4.02
C GLY A 245 1.26 -14.22 -2.94
N ILE A 246 1.39 -12.93 -2.59
CA ILE A 246 2.24 -12.48 -1.48
C ILE A 246 1.71 -12.99 -0.14
N VAL A 247 0.39 -12.93 0.08
CA VAL A 247 -0.25 -13.37 1.32
C VAL A 247 -0.07 -14.87 1.52
N ASP A 248 -0.11 -15.67 0.45
CA ASP A 248 0.12 -17.10 0.55
C ASP A 248 1.54 -17.40 1.07
N GLN A 249 2.56 -16.68 0.57
CA GLN A 249 3.93 -16.79 1.09
C GLN A 249 4.06 -16.30 2.54
N ILE A 250 3.36 -15.22 2.92
CA ILE A 250 3.33 -14.74 4.32
C ILE A 250 2.72 -15.80 5.23
N MET A 251 1.60 -16.42 4.83
CA MET A 251 0.93 -17.42 5.63
C MET A 251 1.81 -18.66 5.84
N GLU A 252 2.45 -19.13 4.77
CA GLU A 252 3.41 -20.24 4.83
C GLU A 252 4.57 -19.93 5.78
N ALA A 253 5.15 -18.73 5.67
CA ALA A 253 6.23 -18.28 6.52
C ALA A 253 5.81 -18.05 7.99
N GLN A 254 4.58 -17.59 8.24
CA GLN A 254 4.02 -17.46 9.59
C GLN A 254 3.71 -18.82 10.22
N GLU A 255 3.44 -19.84 9.41
CA GLU A 255 3.12 -21.19 9.89
C GLU A 255 4.38 -22.02 10.16
N HIS A 256 5.30 -22.06 9.21
CA HIS A 256 6.46 -22.95 9.27
C HIS A 256 7.75 -22.25 9.74
N GLY A 257 7.78 -20.92 9.69
CA GLY A 257 9.00 -20.13 9.83
C GLY A 257 9.88 -20.18 8.57
N ILE A 258 10.91 -19.35 8.55
CA ILE A 258 11.91 -19.25 7.50
C ILE A 258 13.28 -19.47 8.15
N TRP A 259 14.04 -20.42 7.63
CA TRP A 259 15.42 -20.61 8.07
C TRP A 259 16.31 -19.55 7.45
N ALA A 260 17.10 -18.89 8.31
CA ALA A 260 18.06 -17.88 7.90
C ALA A 260 19.38 -18.07 8.64
N TRP A 261 20.45 -17.50 8.10
CA TRP A 261 21.75 -17.44 8.78
C TRP A 261 21.90 -16.06 9.43
N ASP A 262 22.09 -16.03 10.75
CA ASP A 262 22.34 -14.78 11.46
C ASP A 262 23.83 -14.42 11.37
N CYS A 263 24.14 -13.31 10.72
CA CYS A 263 25.53 -12.90 10.49
C CYS A 263 26.26 -12.43 11.77
N HIS A 264 25.52 -12.00 12.80
CA HIS A 264 26.08 -11.54 14.07
C HIS A 264 26.34 -12.72 15.02
N LEU A 265 25.35 -13.61 15.16
CA LEU A 265 25.43 -14.78 16.01
C LEU A 265 26.21 -15.93 15.37
N LYS A 266 26.34 -15.92 14.03
CA LYS A 266 27.00 -16.97 13.23
C LYS A 266 26.38 -18.35 13.46
N GLU A 267 25.05 -18.40 13.51
CA GLU A 267 24.28 -19.62 13.71
C GLU A 267 23.02 -19.58 12.84
N PRO A 268 22.44 -20.75 12.49
CA PRO A 268 21.12 -20.79 11.87
C PRO A 268 20.08 -20.28 12.87
N VAL A 269 19.10 -19.54 12.38
CA VAL A 269 17.99 -19.00 13.16
C VAL A 269 16.68 -19.22 12.41
N LEU A 270 15.58 -19.39 13.16
CA LEU A 270 14.25 -19.47 12.58
C LEU A 270 13.58 -18.10 12.70
N ILE A 271 13.15 -17.51 11.60
CA ILE A 271 12.41 -16.25 11.62
C ILE A 271 10.97 -16.44 11.17
N PHE A 272 10.07 -15.54 11.57
CA PHE A 272 8.72 -15.49 11.01
C PHE A 272 8.29 -14.04 10.77
N PRO A 273 7.62 -13.74 9.64
CA PRO A 273 7.25 -12.37 9.33
C PRO A 273 6.07 -11.88 10.18
N VAL A 274 6.18 -10.64 10.65
CA VAL A 274 5.10 -9.92 11.32
C VAL A 274 4.78 -8.67 10.51
N VAL A 275 3.64 -8.67 9.81
CA VAL A 275 3.20 -7.49 9.05
C VAL A 275 2.74 -6.42 10.03
N LEU A 276 3.48 -5.32 10.15
CA LEU A 276 3.16 -4.23 11.07
C LEU A 276 2.05 -3.32 10.52
N ALA A 277 2.17 -2.95 9.25
CA ALA A 277 1.15 -2.18 8.55
C ALA A 277 1.26 -2.28 7.03
N LEU A 278 0.17 -1.93 6.37
CA LEU A 278 0.05 -1.75 4.95
C LEU A 278 0.19 -0.27 4.60
N LEU A 279 1.29 0.08 3.96
CA LEU A 279 1.56 1.44 3.53
C LEU A 279 0.96 1.68 2.14
N GLY A 280 0.51 2.91 1.90
CA GLY A 280 -0.03 3.27 0.60
C GLY A 280 -0.70 4.63 0.54
N ASP A 281 -1.00 5.08 -0.68
CA ASP A 281 -1.84 6.25 -0.87
C ASP A 281 -3.29 5.97 -0.42
N ASN A 282 -4.11 7.03 -0.31
CA ASN A 282 -5.48 6.87 0.19
C ASN A 282 -6.35 5.92 -0.68
N PRO A 283 -6.35 6.02 -2.03
CA PRO A 283 -7.04 5.04 -2.88
C PRO A 283 -6.60 3.59 -2.63
N MET A 284 -5.31 3.37 -2.40
CA MET A 284 -4.74 2.05 -2.16
C MET A 284 -5.14 1.49 -0.81
N GLN A 285 -4.97 2.26 0.26
CA GLN A 285 -5.40 1.90 1.62
C GLN A 285 -6.92 1.64 1.68
N SER A 286 -7.71 2.35 0.87
CA SER A 286 -9.14 2.08 0.69
C SER A 286 -9.42 0.68 0.15
N LYS A 287 -8.67 0.25 -0.87
CA LYS A 287 -8.83 -1.07 -1.49
C LYS A 287 -8.41 -2.16 -0.51
N LEU A 288 -7.27 -1.96 0.15
CA LEU A 288 -6.73 -2.88 1.16
C LEU A 288 -7.68 -3.08 2.35
N SER A 289 -8.46 -2.05 2.71
CA SER A 289 -9.47 -2.09 3.77
C SER A 289 -10.90 -2.34 3.27
N SER A 290 -11.10 -2.65 1.99
CA SER A 290 -12.42 -2.90 1.38
C SER A 290 -13.44 -1.76 1.60
N ARG A 291 -12.98 -0.50 1.58
CA ARG A 291 -13.79 0.72 1.75
C ARG A 291 -14.01 1.45 0.42
N ILE A 292 -15.10 2.22 0.33
CA ILE A 292 -15.44 3.04 -0.86
C ILE A 292 -15.27 4.56 -0.67
N ILE A 293 -14.59 5.00 0.39
CA ILE A 293 -14.28 6.40 0.79
C ILE A 293 -15.35 7.40 0.32
N LEU A 294 -15.14 8.07 -0.82
CA LEU A 294 -15.93 9.21 -1.27
C LEU A 294 -17.34 8.81 -1.75
N ARG A 295 -17.55 7.54 -2.12
CA ARG A 295 -18.87 7.05 -2.56
C ARG A 295 -19.70 6.47 -1.42
N GLY A 296 -19.09 6.23 -0.25
CA GLY A 296 -19.78 5.72 0.92
C GLY A 296 -20.38 6.82 1.78
N ARG A 297 -21.44 6.48 2.53
CA ARG A 297 -21.89 7.29 3.66
C ARG A 297 -20.83 7.33 4.76
N LEU A 298 -20.11 6.24 4.95
CA LEU A 298 -18.92 6.16 5.80
C LEU A 298 -17.68 6.38 4.93
N PHE A 299 -17.01 7.51 5.13
CA PHE A 299 -15.99 7.98 4.20
C PHE A 299 -14.55 7.86 4.71
N CYS A 300 -14.36 7.58 6.00
CA CYS A 300 -13.06 7.33 6.59
C CYS A 300 -12.78 5.82 6.58
N GLN A 301 -11.56 5.43 6.23
CA GLN A 301 -11.16 4.03 6.22
C GLN A 301 -10.91 3.48 7.64
N ALA A 302 -10.46 4.33 8.57
CA ALA A 302 -10.12 3.95 9.94
C ALA A 302 -11.30 4.02 10.94
N CYS A 303 -12.38 4.77 10.64
CA CYS A 303 -13.49 4.93 11.58
C CYS A 303 -14.88 5.02 10.92
N TRP A 304 -15.93 4.74 11.70
CA TRP A 304 -17.33 4.73 11.27
C TRP A 304 -17.98 6.12 11.33
N VAL A 305 -17.39 7.11 10.66
CA VAL A 305 -17.94 8.47 10.59
C VAL A 305 -18.81 8.69 9.35
N GLU A 306 -20.02 9.21 9.54
CA GLU A 306 -20.97 9.51 8.46
C GLU A 306 -20.71 10.86 7.79
N LYS A 307 -20.89 10.93 6.48
CA LYS A 307 -20.96 12.20 5.74
C LYS A 307 -22.17 13.03 6.17
N GLY A 308 -21.96 14.31 6.44
CA GLY A 308 -23.04 15.28 6.62
C GLY A 308 -23.68 15.35 8.00
N ARG A 309 -23.24 14.56 9.00
CA ARG A 309 -23.45 14.94 10.40
C ARG A 309 -22.40 15.96 10.77
N SER A 310 -22.84 17.20 10.97
CA SER A 310 -21.97 18.26 11.42
C SER A 310 -21.27 17.83 12.71
N VAL A 311 -19.95 17.86 12.68
CA VAL A 311 -19.11 17.69 13.88
C VAL A 311 -19.41 18.79 14.92
N PHE A 312 -20.08 19.87 14.48
CA PHE A 312 -20.58 20.94 15.31
C PHE A 312 -22.09 21.07 15.14
N GLY A 313 -22.86 20.84 16.21
CA GLY A 313 -24.32 20.85 16.18
C GLY A 313 -24.91 22.08 15.48
N GLY A 314 -25.73 21.84 14.46
CA GLY A 314 -26.50 22.86 13.75
C GLY A 314 -27.54 22.17 12.88
N ALA A 315 -28.82 22.46 13.11
CA ALA A 315 -29.94 21.84 12.43
C ALA A 315 -29.96 22.18 10.92
N PRO A 316 -30.49 21.29 10.06
CA PRO A 316 -30.59 21.54 8.63
C PRO A 316 -31.75 22.50 8.35
N GLY A 317 -31.48 23.58 7.62
CA GLY A 317 -32.50 24.45 7.06
C GLY A 317 -32.01 25.10 5.77
N GLY A 318 -32.75 24.85 4.67
CA GLY A 318 -32.71 25.68 3.47
C GLY A 318 -31.98 25.06 2.28
N ALA A 319 -32.76 24.58 1.31
CA ALA A 319 -32.32 24.30 -0.06
C ALA A 319 -31.82 25.57 -0.76
N GLY A 320 -30.82 25.44 -1.62
CA GLY A 320 -30.36 26.50 -2.51
C GLY A 320 -29.03 26.18 -3.18
N ASP A 321 -29.12 25.94 -4.49
CA ASP A 321 -28.09 25.95 -5.53
C ASP A 321 -27.16 24.75 -5.74
N ALA A 322 -27.48 24.09 -6.86
CA ALA A 322 -26.65 23.27 -7.71
C ALA A 322 -25.52 24.09 -8.36
N ASP A 323 -24.63 23.34 -9.02
CA ASP A 323 -23.57 23.79 -9.93
C ASP A 323 -22.29 24.31 -9.29
N LEU A 324 -21.34 23.38 -9.12
CA LEU A 324 -19.97 23.53 -9.64
C LEU A 324 -19.41 22.11 -9.88
N ASP A 325 -19.82 21.54 -11.02
CA ASP A 325 -19.09 20.46 -11.67
C ASP A 325 -17.76 21.01 -12.20
N SER A 326 -16.65 20.36 -11.82
CA SER A 326 -15.38 20.45 -12.55
C SER A 326 -14.50 19.24 -12.22
N GLY A 327 -14.70 18.18 -13.00
CA GLY A 327 -13.61 17.50 -13.71
C GLY A 327 -12.51 16.84 -12.89
N GLU A 328 -12.76 15.60 -12.45
CA GLU A 328 -11.74 14.55 -12.41
C GLU A 328 -12.32 13.29 -13.07
N SER A 329 -12.26 13.24 -14.40
CA SER A 329 -12.50 12.01 -15.16
C SER A 329 -11.27 11.11 -15.01
N ALA A 330 -11.40 10.06 -14.19
CA ALA A 330 -10.52 8.90 -14.28
C ALA A 330 -10.87 8.16 -15.58
N GLY A 331 -10.03 8.35 -16.60
CA GLY A 331 -10.12 7.62 -17.86
C GLY A 331 -9.92 6.13 -17.64
N ALA A 332 -10.82 5.34 -18.21
CA ALA A 332 -10.64 3.92 -18.43
C ALA A 332 -9.62 3.74 -19.57
N GLU A 333 -8.53 3.03 -19.31
CA GLU A 333 -7.63 2.56 -20.34
C GLU A 333 -8.27 1.35 -21.06
N SER A 334 -8.59 1.54 -22.32
CA SER A 334 -8.67 0.47 -23.32
C SER A 334 -7.81 0.93 -24.50
N GLY A 335 -6.68 0.27 -24.69
CA GLY A 335 -5.80 0.51 -25.82
C GLY A 335 -6.37 -0.10 -27.09
N GLU A 336 -6.44 0.69 -28.15
CA GLU A 336 -6.30 0.21 -29.52
C GLU A 336 -5.62 1.32 -30.32
N SER A 337 -4.38 1.05 -30.71
CA SER A 337 -3.54 1.88 -31.55
C SER A 337 -3.85 1.60 -33.01
N THR A 338 -4.17 2.63 -33.77
CA THR A 338 -3.94 2.65 -35.22
C THR A 338 -3.20 3.92 -35.58
N ASP A 339 -2.06 3.69 -36.23
CA ASP A 339 -1.15 4.69 -36.77
C ASP A 339 -1.84 5.54 -37.84
N ASN A 340 -1.52 6.83 -37.90
CA ASN A 340 -1.00 7.40 -39.15
C ASN A 340 -0.41 8.80 -39.00
N GLU A 341 0.60 8.99 -39.86
CA GLU A 341 1.55 10.08 -39.94
C GLU A 341 0.96 11.42 -40.42
N SER A 342 1.78 12.46 -40.19
CA SER A 342 2.10 13.57 -41.09
C SER A 342 1.35 14.90 -40.95
N GLY A 343 2.14 15.98 -41.01
CA GLY A 343 1.82 17.11 -41.88
C GLY A 343 1.54 18.45 -41.20
N SER A 344 2.49 19.37 -41.32
CA SER A 344 2.47 20.78 -40.92
C SER A 344 1.64 21.71 -41.82
N GLY A 345 1.31 22.89 -41.30
CA GLY A 345 0.88 24.12 -42.02
C GLY A 345 -0.57 24.49 -41.68
N GLY A 346 -0.98 25.72 -41.35
CA GLY A 346 -0.44 27.06 -41.57
C GLY A 346 -1.60 27.96 -42.07
N GLU A 347 -1.75 29.18 -41.52
CA GLU A 347 -2.54 30.33 -42.03
C GLU A 347 -4.09 30.26 -41.94
N GLU A 348 -4.88 31.34 -41.97
CA GLU A 348 -4.88 32.72 -41.42
C GLU A 348 -6.28 33.31 -41.77
N GLY A 349 -6.79 34.25 -40.97
CA GLY A 349 -7.85 35.24 -41.34
C GLY A 349 -9.31 34.73 -41.45
N SER A 350 -10.36 35.55 -41.29
CA SER A 350 -10.53 36.95 -40.93
C SER A 350 -12.04 37.27 -40.81
N LEU A 351 -12.37 38.15 -39.85
CA LEU A 351 -13.36 39.24 -39.88
C LEU A 351 -14.89 38.99 -40.03
N ALA A 352 -15.63 39.66 -39.11
CA ALA A 352 -17.08 39.88 -39.02
C ALA A 352 -17.61 40.90 -40.08
N PRO A 353 -18.92 41.28 -40.20
CA PRO A 353 -19.72 41.95 -39.14
C PRO A 353 -21.27 41.67 -39.17
N ALA A 354 -22.04 42.51 -38.47
CA ALA A 354 -23.34 42.26 -37.82
C ALA A 354 -24.61 42.94 -38.42
N SER A 355 -25.79 42.50 -37.90
CA SER A 355 -27.08 43.23 -37.66
C SER A 355 -28.12 43.39 -38.81
N PRO A 356 -29.42 43.76 -38.57
CA PRO A 356 -30.38 43.55 -37.44
C PRO A 356 -31.88 43.31 -37.86
N GLY A 357 -32.81 43.16 -36.88
CA GLY A 357 -34.29 43.38 -37.00
C GLY A 357 -35.16 42.19 -36.53
N SER A 358 -36.37 42.28 -35.97
CA SER A 358 -37.28 43.37 -35.56
C SER A 358 -38.31 42.82 -34.53
N SER A 359 -39.01 43.74 -33.88
CA SER A 359 -40.06 43.60 -32.85
C SER A 359 -41.46 43.32 -33.40
N VAL A 360 -42.31 42.56 -32.69
CA VAL A 360 -43.79 42.71 -32.71
C VAL A 360 -44.41 42.45 -31.32
N VAL A 361 -45.28 43.38 -30.92
CA VAL A 361 -46.11 43.46 -29.71
C VAL A 361 -47.50 42.85 -29.96
N ARG A 362 -48.17 42.29 -28.94
CA ARG A 362 -49.64 42.38 -28.79
C ARG A 362 -50.11 42.19 -27.34
N GLU A 363 -50.87 43.17 -26.89
CA GLU A 363 -51.56 43.31 -25.59
C GLU A 363 -52.80 42.40 -25.47
N SER A 364 -53.22 42.07 -24.24
CA SER A 364 -54.55 42.47 -23.75
C SER A 364 -54.68 42.38 -22.23
N SER A 365 -55.43 43.35 -21.71
CA SER A 365 -55.73 43.72 -20.33
C SER A 365 -56.88 42.90 -19.69
N THR A 366 -56.89 42.76 -18.35
CA THR A 366 -58.03 43.17 -17.48
C THR A 366 -57.74 42.91 -15.98
N VAL A 367 -58.15 43.87 -15.14
CA VAL A 367 -58.12 43.98 -13.66
C VAL A 367 -59.56 44.44 -13.28
N PRO A 368 -60.23 44.06 -12.17
CA PRO A 368 -59.93 44.48 -10.78
C PRO A 368 -60.34 43.44 -9.68
N ARG A 369 -60.19 43.58 -8.34
CA ARG A 369 -60.24 44.71 -7.40
C ARG A 369 -59.83 44.25 -5.96
N SER A 370 -59.42 45.21 -5.13
CA SER A 370 -59.15 45.26 -3.66
C SER A 370 -60.10 44.48 -2.73
N THR A 371 -59.78 44.05 -1.49
CA THR A 371 -59.42 44.80 -0.24
C THR A 371 -59.14 43.80 0.93
N GLY A 372 -58.44 44.21 2.01
CA GLY A 372 -58.69 43.67 3.38
C GLY A 372 -57.49 43.43 4.31
N LEU A 373 -57.47 44.12 5.46
CA LEU A 373 -56.48 44.07 6.56
C LEU A 373 -56.91 43.10 7.71
N ARG A 374 -55.93 42.33 8.25
CA ARG A 374 -55.70 41.74 9.63
C ARG A 374 -56.84 41.01 10.40
N PRO A 375 -56.58 39.99 11.27
CA PRO A 375 -55.69 40.06 12.46
C PRO A 375 -54.94 38.74 12.87
N PRO A 376 -54.09 38.75 13.93
CA PRO A 376 -53.29 37.60 14.38
C PRO A 376 -53.99 36.75 15.45
N ALA A 377 -53.67 35.45 15.53
CA ALA A 377 -54.21 34.56 16.56
C ALA A 377 -53.16 33.63 17.21
N LYS A 378 -52.80 34.01 18.44
CA LYS A 378 -52.72 33.21 19.68
C LYS A 378 -51.75 32.01 19.75
N SER A 379 -50.65 32.26 20.46
CA SER A 379 -49.84 31.31 21.22
C SER A 379 -50.63 30.60 22.35
N LYS A 380 -50.46 29.28 22.52
CA LYS A 380 -50.45 28.59 23.83
C LYS A 380 -49.62 27.28 23.77
N PRO A 381 -49.10 26.80 24.91
CA PRO A 381 -47.82 26.10 25.00
C PRO A 381 -47.97 24.58 25.24
N ALA A 382 -46.91 23.82 24.92
CA ALA A 382 -46.35 22.72 25.74
C ALA A 382 -45.58 21.73 24.84
N VAL A 383 -44.28 21.99 24.63
CA VAL A 383 -43.36 20.93 24.23
C VAL A 383 -42.77 20.34 25.49
N LYS A 384 -43.30 19.18 25.90
CA LYS A 384 -42.56 18.26 26.77
C LYS A 384 -41.35 17.77 25.99
N THR A 385 -40.18 18.31 26.30
CA THR A 385 -38.90 17.88 25.73
C THR A 385 -38.60 16.46 26.20
N ARG A 386 -39.08 15.46 25.46
CA ARG A 386 -38.50 14.11 25.50
C ARG A 386 -37.20 14.18 24.70
N VAL A 387 -36.10 14.46 25.40
CA VAL A 387 -34.76 14.17 24.89
C VAL A 387 -34.69 12.65 24.70
N LYS A 388 -34.96 12.18 23.48
CA LYS A 388 -34.57 10.83 23.08
C LYS A 388 -33.05 10.85 23.03
N LYS A 389 -32.40 10.38 24.10
CA LYS A 389 -31.01 9.92 24.06
C LYS A 389 -30.94 8.90 22.92
N ALA A 390 -30.48 9.33 21.75
CA ALA A 390 -30.08 8.42 20.71
C ALA A 390 -28.99 7.55 21.32
N LYS A 391 -29.25 6.24 21.45
CA LYS A 391 -28.21 5.27 21.81
C LYS A 391 -27.10 5.42 20.79
N ARG A 392 -26.01 6.06 21.21
CA ARG A 392 -24.70 5.99 20.57
C ARG A 392 -24.31 4.51 20.68
N VAL A 393 -24.56 3.72 19.65
CA VAL A 393 -23.82 2.47 19.49
C VAL A 393 -22.45 2.94 19.02
N VAL A 394 -21.61 3.30 19.99
CA VAL A 394 -20.21 3.54 19.70
C VAL A 394 -19.61 2.15 19.54
N ILE A 395 -19.28 1.79 18.31
CA ILE A 395 -18.42 0.64 18.07
C ILE A 395 -17.02 1.12 18.49
N ASP A 396 -16.75 1.00 19.79
CA ASP A 396 -15.60 1.61 20.49
C ASP A 396 -14.28 0.84 20.27
N SER A 397 -14.30 -0.31 19.57
CA SER A 397 -13.09 -1.13 19.39
C SER A 397 -12.85 -1.58 17.94
N VAL A 398 -11.58 -1.55 17.58
CA VAL A 398 -10.98 -1.96 16.30
C VAL A 398 -11.38 -3.39 15.91
N SER A 399 -11.31 -4.33 16.84
CA SER A 399 -11.70 -5.74 16.61
C SER A 399 -13.16 -5.90 16.18
N THR A 400 -14.04 -5.02 16.66
CA THR A 400 -15.46 -5.02 16.27
C THR A 400 -15.66 -4.49 14.85
N ILE A 401 -14.76 -3.61 14.37
CA ILE A 401 -14.80 -3.06 13.01
C ILE A 401 -14.45 -4.12 11.98
N ALA A 402 -13.28 -4.76 12.11
CA ALA A 402 -12.83 -5.82 11.21
C ALA A 402 -13.86 -6.95 11.15
N HIS A 403 -14.33 -7.42 12.31
CA HIS A 403 -15.33 -8.48 12.38
C HIS A 403 -16.66 -8.11 11.68
N SER A 404 -17.16 -6.89 11.89
CA SER A 404 -18.36 -6.41 11.21
C SER A 404 -18.20 -6.40 9.69
N ILE A 405 -17.00 -6.06 9.20
CA ILE A 405 -16.71 -5.97 7.77
C ILE A 405 -16.63 -7.33 7.12
N SER A 406 -15.95 -8.29 7.76
CA SER A 406 -15.95 -9.68 7.32
C SER A 406 -17.37 -10.24 7.21
N ASN A 407 -18.24 -9.94 8.18
CA ASN A 407 -19.65 -10.34 8.13
C ASN A 407 -20.42 -9.65 6.98
N PHE A 408 -20.20 -8.36 6.73
CA PHE A 408 -20.83 -7.68 5.59
C PHE A 408 -20.40 -8.29 4.26
N ILE A 409 -19.09 -8.49 4.08
CA ILE A 409 -18.51 -9.09 2.87
C ILE A 409 -19.09 -10.50 2.67
N ARG A 410 -19.13 -11.33 3.72
CA ARG A 410 -19.76 -12.66 3.67
C ARG A 410 -21.23 -12.59 3.24
N SER A 411 -22.00 -11.69 3.83
CA SER A 411 -23.41 -11.52 3.50
C SER A 411 -23.66 -11.10 2.04
N TYR A 412 -22.68 -10.49 1.36
CA TYR A 412 -22.83 -10.12 -0.05
C TYR A 412 -22.75 -11.33 -0.99
N ILE A 413 -21.91 -12.32 -0.69
CA ILE A 413 -21.87 -13.57 -1.45
C ILE A 413 -23.14 -14.38 -1.20
N GLU A 414 -23.58 -14.48 0.06
CA GLU A 414 -24.85 -15.15 0.41
C GLU A 414 -26.05 -14.49 -0.27
N ASP A 415 -26.17 -13.15 -0.21
CA ASP A 415 -27.21 -12.42 -0.93
C ASP A 415 -27.12 -12.66 -2.45
N ALA A 416 -25.92 -12.76 -3.02
CA ALA A 416 -25.72 -12.94 -4.46
C ALA A 416 -26.06 -14.35 -4.97
N GLN A 417 -26.26 -15.33 -4.09
CA GLN A 417 -26.81 -16.65 -4.44
C GLN A 417 -28.32 -16.60 -4.73
N HIS A 418 -28.95 -15.43 -4.58
CA HIS A 418 -30.33 -15.17 -4.96
C HIS A 418 -30.43 -14.25 -6.18
N VAL A 419 -31.42 -14.53 -7.04
CA VAL A 419 -31.67 -13.77 -8.27
C VAL A 419 -32.02 -12.31 -7.94
N ASP A 420 -31.59 -11.39 -8.82
CA ASP A 420 -31.89 -9.96 -8.79
C ASP A 420 -31.43 -9.18 -7.53
N MET A 421 -30.43 -9.68 -6.80
CA MET A 421 -29.87 -8.99 -5.61
C MET A 421 -28.84 -7.89 -5.88
N LYS A 422 -28.36 -7.74 -7.13
CA LYS A 422 -27.31 -6.76 -7.50
C LYS A 422 -27.61 -5.34 -7.02
N THR A 423 -28.84 -4.85 -7.21
CA THR A 423 -29.25 -3.51 -6.81
C THR A 423 -29.30 -3.35 -5.29
N LYS A 424 -29.76 -4.39 -4.57
CA LYS A 424 -29.82 -4.41 -3.10
C LYS A 424 -28.40 -4.36 -2.52
N ILE A 425 -27.50 -5.19 -3.03
CA ILE A 425 -26.09 -5.23 -2.63
C ILE A 425 -25.41 -3.88 -2.92
N SER A 426 -25.64 -3.29 -4.10
CA SER A 426 -25.09 -1.97 -4.46
C SER A 426 -25.56 -0.86 -3.51
N LYS A 427 -26.85 -0.87 -3.11
CA LYS A 427 -27.37 0.07 -2.11
C LYS A 427 -26.73 -0.17 -0.73
N ARG A 428 -26.49 -1.43 -0.34
CA ARG A 428 -25.80 -1.78 0.91
C ARG A 428 -24.37 -1.26 0.91
N TRP A 429 -23.61 -1.40 -0.18
CA TRP A 429 -22.25 -0.84 -0.28
C TRP A 429 -22.21 0.65 0.03
N THR A 430 -23.10 1.44 -0.57
CA THR A 430 -23.19 2.88 -0.32
C THR A 430 -23.56 3.19 1.14
N ALA A 431 -24.48 2.42 1.72
CA ALA A 431 -24.94 2.62 3.09
C ALA A 431 -23.85 2.28 4.13
N THR A 432 -23.13 1.18 3.93
CA THR A 432 -22.08 0.71 4.85
C THR A 432 -20.71 1.30 4.56
N GLY A 433 -20.50 1.85 3.36
CA GLY A 433 -19.17 2.26 2.91
C GLY A 433 -18.21 1.09 2.66
N ILE A 434 -18.70 -0.15 2.59
CA ILE A 434 -17.91 -1.37 2.42
C ILE A 434 -18.15 -1.94 1.04
N LYS A 435 -17.07 -2.13 0.29
CA LYS A 435 -17.07 -2.85 -0.98
C LYS A 435 -15.69 -3.48 -1.16
N ASP A 436 -15.68 -4.79 -1.28
CA ASP A 436 -14.48 -5.53 -1.64
C ASP A 436 -14.38 -5.62 -3.17
N THR A 437 -13.35 -5.00 -3.74
CA THR A 437 -13.10 -5.03 -5.19
C THR A 437 -12.59 -6.39 -5.66
N TYR A 438 -11.96 -7.18 -4.79
CA TYR A 438 -11.55 -8.55 -5.11
C TYR A 438 -12.78 -9.45 -5.21
N GLN A 439 -13.64 -9.40 -4.19
CA GLN A 439 -14.91 -10.13 -4.16
C GLN A 439 -15.83 -9.78 -5.35
N LEU A 440 -15.78 -8.54 -5.83
CA LEU A 440 -16.63 -8.05 -6.91
C LEU A 440 -16.58 -8.93 -8.16
N ARG A 441 -15.43 -9.53 -8.49
CA ARG A 441 -15.29 -10.43 -9.65
C ARG A 441 -16.22 -11.64 -9.55
N PHE A 442 -16.28 -12.26 -8.37
CA PHE A 442 -17.12 -13.42 -8.11
C PHE A 442 -18.61 -13.01 -8.11
N LEU A 443 -18.92 -11.85 -7.53
CA LEU A 443 -20.28 -11.30 -7.58
C LEU A 443 -20.73 -11.00 -9.02
N GLU A 444 -19.85 -10.45 -9.86
CA GLU A 444 -20.14 -10.19 -11.27
C GLU A 444 -20.29 -11.46 -12.10
N GLN A 445 -19.56 -12.54 -11.78
CA GLN A 445 -19.77 -13.86 -12.36
C GLN A 445 -21.18 -14.38 -12.03
N LEU A 446 -21.62 -14.26 -10.78
CA LEU A 446 -22.98 -14.63 -10.37
C LEU A 446 -24.03 -13.77 -11.07
N PHE A 447 -23.92 -12.44 -11.00
CA PHE A 447 -24.89 -11.53 -11.65
C PHE A 447 -24.91 -11.66 -13.18
N GLY A 448 -23.76 -11.99 -13.78
CA GLY A 448 -23.62 -12.17 -15.22
C GLY A 448 -24.29 -13.44 -15.73
N SER A 449 -24.31 -14.51 -14.92
CA SER A 449 -24.84 -15.83 -15.29
C SER A 449 -26.28 -15.83 -15.81
N TYR A 450 -27.11 -14.89 -15.32
CA TYR A 450 -28.54 -14.82 -15.62
C TYR A 450 -28.97 -13.51 -16.29
N LYS A 451 -28.02 -12.64 -16.67
CA LYS A 451 -28.30 -11.27 -17.18
C LYS A 451 -29.21 -11.27 -18.43
N ASN A 452 -29.07 -12.27 -19.29
CA ASN A 452 -29.80 -12.36 -20.57
C ASN A 452 -30.95 -13.37 -20.54
N LEU A 453 -31.35 -13.85 -19.36
CA LEU A 453 -32.38 -14.88 -19.21
C LEU A 453 -33.72 -14.25 -18.77
N CYS A 454 -34.80 -14.68 -19.41
CA CYS A 454 -36.13 -14.10 -19.22
C CYS A 454 -36.98 -14.81 -18.17
N THR A 455 -36.77 -16.12 -17.95
CA THR A 455 -37.61 -16.91 -17.04
C THR A 455 -36.91 -17.13 -15.70
N GLU A 456 -37.67 -17.03 -14.60
CA GLU A 456 -37.13 -17.21 -13.24
C GLU A 456 -36.49 -18.58 -13.03
N LYS A 457 -37.05 -19.64 -13.65
CA LYS A 457 -36.45 -20.98 -13.62
C LYS A 457 -35.07 -21.00 -14.28
N ALA A 458 -34.95 -20.44 -15.49
CA ALA A 458 -33.67 -20.39 -16.20
C ALA A 458 -32.63 -19.53 -15.46
N LYS A 459 -33.05 -18.39 -14.89
CA LYS A 459 -32.17 -17.56 -14.04
C LYS A 459 -31.65 -18.34 -12.83
N THR A 460 -32.53 -19.06 -12.14
CA THR A 460 -32.18 -19.83 -10.93
C THR A 460 -31.24 -20.99 -11.27
N GLU A 461 -31.48 -21.71 -12.36
CA GLU A 461 -30.62 -22.81 -12.81
C GLU A 461 -29.23 -22.32 -13.23
N ALA A 462 -29.15 -21.23 -14.01
CA ALA A 462 -27.88 -20.63 -14.41
C ALA A 462 -27.09 -20.12 -13.19
N LEU A 463 -27.77 -19.50 -12.23
CA LEU A 463 -27.15 -19.03 -11.00
C LEU A 463 -26.64 -20.20 -10.14
N LYS A 464 -27.39 -21.30 -10.06
CA LYS A 464 -26.95 -22.51 -9.34
C LYS A 464 -25.69 -23.11 -9.97
N HIS A 465 -25.63 -23.17 -11.30
CA HIS A 465 -24.44 -23.63 -12.02
C HIS A 465 -23.24 -22.70 -11.79
N ALA A 466 -23.44 -21.38 -11.87
CA ALA A 466 -22.38 -20.40 -11.59
C ALA A 466 -21.91 -20.40 -10.13
N SER A 467 -22.81 -20.70 -9.18
CA SER A 467 -22.47 -20.84 -7.76
C SER A 467 -21.65 -22.09 -7.51
N ALA A 468 -21.88 -23.18 -8.26
CA ALA A 468 -21.12 -24.41 -8.16
C ALA A 468 -19.68 -24.28 -8.70
N SER A 469 -19.42 -23.31 -9.59
CA SER A 469 -18.07 -23.04 -10.10
C SER A 469 -17.25 -22.06 -9.24
N LEU A 470 -17.84 -21.53 -8.15
CA LEU A 470 -17.11 -20.70 -7.19
C LEU A 470 -16.20 -21.54 -6.28
N PRO A 471 -15.09 -20.98 -5.77
CA PRO A 471 -14.28 -21.64 -4.76
C PRO A 471 -15.11 -22.05 -3.54
N HIS A 472 -14.95 -23.29 -3.06
CA HIS A 472 -15.62 -23.78 -1.86
C HIS A 472 -15.20 -23.01 -0.59
N ASN A 473 -13.95 -22.52 -0.56
CA ASN A 473 -13.43 -21.73 0.54
C ASN A 473 -13.80 -20.26 0.37
N HIS A 474 -14.69 -19.75 1.23
CA HIS A 474 -15.08 -18.34 1.22
C HIS A 474 -13.89 -17.38 1.41
N LYS A 475 -12.83 -17.78 2.14
CA LYS A 475 -11.63 -16.95 2.32
C LYS A 475 -10.85 -16.73 1.02
N ALA A 476 -11.04 -17.57 0.00
CA ALA A 476 -10.44 -17.40 -1.32
C ALA A 476 -11.20 -16.39 -2.20
N MET A 477 -12.43 -16.00 -1.81
CA MET A 477 -13.28 -15.08 -2.56
C MET A 477 -13.31 -13.67 -1.98
N VAL A 478 -12.53 -13.40 -0.94
CA VAL A 478 -12.45 -12.10 -0.27
C VAL A 478 -11.03 -11.57 -0.33
N ASN A 479 -10.91 -10.27 -0.13
CA ASN A 479 -9.63 -9.56 -0.11
C ASN A 479 -8.58 -10.32 0.73
N PRO A 480 -7.42 -10.65 0.14
CA PRO A 480 -6.42 -11.51 0.78
C PRO A 480 -5.83 -10.92 2.05
N VAL A 481 -5.90 -9.61 2.26
CA VAL A 481 -5.47 -8.95 3.51
C VAL A 481 -6.10 -9.61 4.74
N TRP A 482 -7.36 -10.07 4.64
CA TRP A 482 -8.06 -10.72 5.74
C TRP A 482 -7.49 -12.09 6.14
N ARG A 483 -6.56 -12.66 5.35
CA ARG A 483 -5.90 -13.93 5.66
C ARG A 483 -4.57 -13.75 6.41
N VAL A 484 -4.00 -12.54 6.39
CA VAL A 484 -2.74 -12.24 7.11
C VAL A 484 -2.99 -12.29 8.62
N LYS A 485 -2.24 -13.13 9.33
CA LYS A 485 -2.41 -13.28 10.79
C LYS A 485 -1.86 -12.03 11.50
N GLY A 486 -2.64 -11.46 12.41
CA GLY A 486 -2.24 -10.33 13.26
C GLY A 486 -2.37 -8.95 12.63
N LEU A 487 -2.97 -8.84 11.44
CA LEU A 487 -3.13 -7.58 10.71
C LEU A 487 -4.61 -7.15 10.63
N ASP A 488 -4.88 -5.89 10.95
CA ASP A 488 -6.18 -5.24 10.71
C ASP A 488 -6.03 -4.06 9.73
N ALA A 489 -6.50 -4.24 8.50
CA ALA A 489 -6.44 -3.22 7.45
C ALA A 489 -7.00 -1.85 7.85
N HIS A 490 -7.91 -1.76 8.82
CA HIS A 490 -8.51 -0.49 9.25
C HIS A 490 -7.64 0.32 10.20
N SER A 491 -6.84 -0.36 11.02
CA SER A 491 -5.96 0.28 12.00
C SER A 491 -4.49 0.23 11.60
N ASP A 492 -4.19 -0.63 10.64
CA ASP A 492 -2.84 -0.97 10.19
C ASP A 492 -2.63 -0.41 8.78
N THR A 493 -3.36 0.65 8.43
CA THR A 493 -3.12 1.52 7.28
C THR A 493 -2.84 2.94 7.78
N PRO A 494 -1.60 3.21 8.23
CA PRO A 494 -1.27 4.44 8.93
C PRO A 494 -1.42 5.67 8.04
N VAL A 495 -1.48 6.85 8.66
CA VAL A 495 -1.62 8.14 7.98
C VAL A 495 -0.38 8.39 7.12
N GLU A 496 -0.53 8.30 5.81
CA GLU A 496 0.60 8.51 4.90
C GLU A 496 0.86 10.03 4.71
N LEU A 497 1.99 10.52 5.24
CA LEU A 497 2.30 11.94 5.34
C LEU A 497 2.45 12.64 3.98
N LEU A 498 3.04 11.97 2.99
CA LEU A 498 3.24 12.56 1.66
C LEU A 498 1.88 12.87 1.02
N HIS A 499 0.95 11.92 1.03
CA HIS A 499 -0.37 12.07 0.44
C HIS A 499 -1.30 12.92 1.28
N VAL A 500 -1.28 12.80 2.61
CA VAL A 500 -2.20 13.53 3.49
C VAL A 500 -1.78 14.99 3.64
N VAL A 501 -0.49 15.27 3.79
CA VAL A 501 0.02 16.61 4.13
C VAL A 501 0.59 17.33 2.92
N LEU A 502 1.61 16.79 2.25
CA LEU A 502 2.30 17.49 1.16
C LEU A 502 1.45 17.55 -0.12
N LEU A 503 1.08 16.40 -0.67
CA LEU A 503 0.16 16.27 -1.82
C LEU A 503 -1.32 16.46 -1.41
N GLY A 504 -1.58 16.65 -0.12
CA GLY A 504 -2.88 16.99 0.45
C GLY A 504 -2.96 18.45 0.83
N PHE A 505 -2.86 18.76 2.12
CA PHE A 505 -3.07 20.11 2.66
C PHE A 505 -2.24 21.18 1.95
N VAL A 506 -0.93 20.98 1.83
CA VAL A 506 0.00 21.96 1.23
C VAL A 506 -0.37 22.21 -0.23
N LYS A 507 -0.50 21.15 -1.05
CA LYS A 507 -0.94 21.24 -2.45
C LYS A 507 -2.30 21.94 -2.60
N TYR A 508 -3.27 21.56 -1.78
CA TYR A 508 -4.62 22.11 -1.87
C TYR A 508 -4.69 23.58 -1.48
N PHE A 509 -3.97 23.97 -0.43
CA PHE A 509 -3.97 25.34 0.05
C PHE A 509 -3.22 26.25 -0.91
N TRP A 510 -2.06 25.83 -1.44
CA TRP A 510 -1.37 26.62 -2.47
C TRP A 510 -2.23 26.82 -3.71
N ARG A 511 -2.94 25.77 -4.15
CA ARG A 511 -3.89 25.88 -5.26
C ARG A 511 -5.01 26.88 -4.95
N ASP A 512 -5.56 26.88 -3.74
CA ASP A 512 -6.58 27.85 -3.32
C ASP A 512 -6.03 29.29 -3.28
N VAL A 513 -4.82 29.47 -2.73
CA VAL A 513 -4.14 30.78 -2.71
C VAL A 513 -4.09 31.37 -4.12
N ILE A 514 -3.64 30.59 -5.10
CA ILE A 514 -3.48 31.08 -6.48
C ILE A 514 -4.82 31.24 -7.21
N LYS A 515 -5.70 30.23 -7.12
CA LYS A 515 -6.94 30.18 -7.93
C LYS A 515 -8.10 30.98 -7.33
N ASN A 516 -8.15 31.12 -6.01
CA ASN A 516 -9.27 31.71 -5.29
C ASN A 516 -8.85 32.98 -4.53
N GLN A 517 -7.88 32.91 -3.60
CA GLN A 517 -7.49 34.08 -2.79
C GLN A 517 -6.92 35.23 -3.62
N LEU A 518 -6.10 34.89 -4.62
CA LEU A 518 -5.45 35.82 -5.53
C LEU A 518 -6.10 35.87 -6.91
N LYS A 519 -7.33 35.36 -7.05
CA LYS A 519 -8.08 35.42 -8.30
C LYS A 519 -8.15 36.87 -8.78
N ASP A 520 -7.76 37.09 -10.04
CA ASP A 520 -7.75 38.40 -10.73
C ASP A 520 -6.88 39.51 -10.08
N LYS A 521 -5.97 39.16 -9.16
CA LYS A 521 -5.06 40.11 -8.48
C LYS A 521 -3.62 40.01 -9.01
N SER A 522 -3.35 40.51 -10.23
CA SER A 522 -2.03 40.37 -10.90
C SER A 522 -0.87 40.90 -10.06
N SER A 523 -1.00 42.14 -9.54
CA SER A 523 0.04 42.76 -8.72
C SER A 523 0.39 41.96 -7.45
N LYS A 524 -0.61 41.33 -6.81
CA LYS A 524 -0.37 40.45 -5.66
C LYS A 524 0.30 39.13 -6.05
N LYS A 525 0.03 38.61 -7.25
CA LYS A 525 0.71 37.41 -7.77
C LYS A 525 2.18 37.70 -8.10
N GLU A 526 2.46 38.85 -8.71
CA GLU A 526 3.83 39.33 -8.96
C GLU A 526 4.61 39.51 -7.65
N LEU A 527 3.97 40.10 -6.63
CA LEU A 527 4.57 40.22 -5.31
C LEU A 527 4.83 38.86 -4.65
N LEU A 528 3.90 37.91 -4.77
CA LEU A 528 4.10 36.54 -4.28
C LEU A 528 5.27 35.86 -4.99
N ALA A 529 5.35 35.97 -6.32
CA ALA A 529 6.44 35.40 -7.11
C ALA A 529 7.79 35.97 -6.65
N THR A 530 7.87 37.30 -6.50
CA THR A 530 9.08 37.98 -6.00
C THR A 530 9.47 37.45 -4.62
N ARG A 531 8.52 37.35 -3.69
CA ARG A 531 8.76 36.85 -2.33
C ARG A 531 9.25 35.40 -2.32
N LEU A 532 8.71 34.55 -3.18
CA LEU A 532 9.14 33.15 -3.31
C LEU A 532 10.54 33.04 -3.94
N SER A 533 10.87 33.87 -4.93
CA SER A 533 12.20 33.89 -5.55
C SER A 533 13.32 34.35 -4.60
N CYS A 534 12.98 35.02 -3.50
CA CYS A 534 13.95 35.49 -2.51
C CYS A 534 14.23 34.49 -1.38
N LEU A 535 13.58 33.33 -1.35
CA LEU A 535 13.67 32.37 -0.24
C LEU A 535 13.97 30.96 -0.73
N ASP A 536 14.61 30.17 0.14
CA ASP A 536 14.67 28.72 -0.05
C ASP A 536 13.28 28.12 0.21
N VAL A 537 12.71 27.52 -0.84
CA VAL A 537 11.36 26.92 -0.82
C VAL A 537 11.37 25.43 -0.46
N SER A 538 12.50 24.87 -0.04
CA SER A 538 12.60 23.48 0.43
C SER A 538 11.65 23.20 1.61
N ALA A 539 11.38 24.21 2.44
CA ALA A 539 10.41 24.18 3.54
C ALA A 539 9.14 25.00 3.20
N ILE A 540 8.55 24.77 2.02
CA ILE A 540 7.51 25.64 1.43
C ILE A 540 6.33 25.93 2.36
N ALA A 541 5.95 24.99 3.22
CA ALA A 541 4.82 25.17 4.12
C ALA A 541 5.15 26.03 5.34
N GLN A 542 6.39 25.98 5.83
CA GLN A 542 6.90 26.82 6.90
C GLN A 542 7.23 28.24 6.41
N VAL A 543 7.62 28.37 5.14
CA VAL A 543 7.85 29.66 4.47
C VAL A 543 6.54 30.39 4.14
N ALA A 544 5.44 29.65 3.95
CA ALA A 544 4.15 30.20 3.53
C ALA A 544 3.66 31.42 4.36
N PRO A 545 3.70 31.43 5.71
CA PRO A 545 3.28 32.60 6.49
C PRO A 545 4.10 33.87 6.27
N PHE A 546 5.35 33.75 5.80
CA PHE A 546 6.19 34.92 5.50
C PHE A 546 5.83 35.50 4.13
N VAL A 547 5.65 34.64 3.13
CA VAL A 547 5.38 35.08 1.76
C VAL A 547 3.92 35.48 1.54
N LEU A 548 2.98 34.90 2.29
CA LEU A 548 1.54 35.15 2.14
C LEU A 548 1.00 36.31 2.99
N LYS A 549 1.83 36.92 3.85
CA LYS A 549 1.42 38.03 4.71
C LYS A 549 0.83 39.17 3.86
N ASP A 550 -0.36 39.64 4.23
CA ASP A 550 -1.12 40.72 3.54
C ASP A 550 -1.62 40.38 2.11
N LEU A 551 -1.41 39.14 1.65
CA LEU A 551 -1.85 38.68 0.32
C LEU A 551 -3.20 37.96 0.34
N VAL A 552 -3.48 37.20 1.40
CA VAL A 552 -4.65 36.30 1.54
C VAL A 552 -5.59 36.76 2.66
N THR A 553 -6.76 36.13 2.80
CA THR A 553 -7.68 36.45 3.91
C THR A 553 -7.07 36.08 5.27
N PRO A 554 -7.51 36.73 6.36
CA PRO A 554 -7.03 36.40 7.72
C PRO A 554 -7.22 34.92 8.07
N GLU A 555 -8.33 34.31 7.69
CA GLU A 555 -8.62 32.90 7.98
C GLU A 555 -7.68 31.95 7.24
N CYS A 556 -7.40 32.26 5.97
CA CYS A 556 -6.40 31.53 5.16
C CYS A 556 -5.01 31.65 5.80
N TYR A 557 -4.63 32.87 6.19
CA TYR A 557 -3.34 33.16 6.81
C TYR A 557 -3.16 32.43 8.16
N GLU A 558 -4.17 32.45 9.03
CA GLU A 558 -4.16 31.73 10.30
C GLU A 558 -4.05 30.22 10.12
N THR A 559 -4.67 29.68 9.06
CA THR A 559 -4.60 28.26 8.73
C THR A 559 -3.19 27.86 8.28
N TRP A 560 -2.55 28.67 7.43
CA TRP A 560 -1.13 28.48 7.04
C TRP A 560 -0.19 28.56 8.25
N LYS A 561 -0.44 29.48 9.19
CA LYS A 561 0.33 29.54 10.44
C LYS A 561 0.19 28.26 11.25
N SER A 562 -1.03 27.73 11.43
CA SER A 562 -1.17 26.44 12.13
C SER A 562 -0.49 25.28 11.39
N LEU A 563 -0.61 25.23 10.06
CA LEU A 563 0.04 24.18 9.28
C LEU A 563 1.57 24.25 9.40
N SER A 564 2.14 25.46 9.40
CA SER A 564 3.58 25.68 9.58
C SER A 564 4.10 25.21 10.94
N LYS A 565 3.27 25.24 11.98
CA LYS A 565 3.58 24.73 13.33
C LYS A 565 3.42 23.22 13.43
N LEU A 566 2.41 22.67 12.76
CA LEU A 566 2.11 21.25 12.79
C LEU A 566 3.20 20.44 12.07
N ILE A 567 3.65 20.88 10.88
CA ILE A 567 4.59 20.10 10.05
C ILE A 567 5.87 19.69 10.78
N PRO A 568 6.58 20.56 11.53
CA PRO A 568 7.74 20.14 12.31
C PRO A 568 7.47 18.99 13.30
N LEU A 569 6.26 18.90 13.86
CA LEU A 569 5.88 17.78 14.73
C LEU A 569 5.70 16.48 13.93
N LEU A 570 5.19 16.57 12.70
CA LEU A 570 4.94 15.39 11.85
C LEU A 570 6.23 14.76 11.31
N TRP A 571 7.28 15.55 11.11
CA TRP A 571 8.58 15.09 10.56
C TRP A 571 9.65 14.82 11.63
N GLN A 572 9.26 14.68 12.91
CA GLN A 572 10.20 14.32 13.98
C GLN A 572 10.80 12.93 13.72
N PRO A 573 12.14 12.78 13.72
CA PRO A 573 12.80 11.49 13.54
C PRO A 573 12.77 10.62 14.80
N GLU A 574 12.71 11.25 15.98
CA GLU A 574 12.76 10.59 17.28
C GLU A 574 11.82 11.33 18.25
N ILE A 575 11.20 10.57 19.16
CA ILE A 575 10.30 11.10 20.19
C ILE A 575 10.78 10.58 21.55
N GLN A 576 11.33 11.47 22.37
CA GLN A 576 11.85 11.12 23.69
C GLN A 576 10.74 10.91 24.73
N ASP A 577 9.80 11.86 24.81
CA ASP A 577 8.61 11.75 25.66
C ASP A 577 7.36 11.58 24.78
N LEU A 578 6.95 10.32 24.61
CA LEU A 578 5.77 9.97 23.82
C LEU A 578 4.49 10.58 24.42
N GLY A 579 4.37 10.64 25.75
CA GLY A 579 3.18 11.15 26.41
C GLY A 579 2.98 12.65 26.14
N GLY A 580 4.01 13.45 26.42
CA GLY A 580 3.99 14.89 26.17
C GLY A 580 3.86 15.24 24.69
N PHE A 581 4.57 14.49 23.82
CA PHE A 581 4.49 14.68 22.37
C PHE A 581 3.06 14.45 21.83
N LEU A 582 2.39 13.39 22.26
CA LEU A 582 1.04 13.08 21.78
C LEU A 582 0.02 14.14 22.22
N VAL A 583 0.13 14.67 23.44
CA VAL A 583 -0.72 15.79 23.91
C VAL A 583 -0.51 17.04 23.05
N GLN A 584 0.75 17.40 22.77
CA GLN A 584 1.06 18.54 21.92
C GLN A 584 0.57 18.35 20.48
N LEU A 585 0.76 17.15 19.93
CA LEU A 585 0.34 16.82 18.58
C LEU A 585 -1.18 16.86 18.42
N GLU A 586 -1.92 16.25 19.35
CA GLU A 586 -3.39 16.28 19.37
C GLU A 586 -3.91 17.72 19.42
N PHE A 587 -3.33 18.56 20.27
CA PHE A 587 -3.66 19.98 20.36
C PHE A 587 -3.41 20.72 19.03
N GLU A 588 -2.23 20.57 18.43
CA GLU A 588 -1.91 21.27 17.17
C GLU A 588 -2.75 20.76 15.98
N ILE A 589 -3.10 19.47 15.94
CA ILE A 589 -4.05 18.92 14.97
C ILE A 589 -5.42 19.57 15.17
N GLU A 590 -5.94 19.66 16.40
CA GLU A 590 -7.23 20.28 16.69
C GLU A 590 -7.24 21.76 16.27
N GLN A 591 -6.20 22.52 16.63
CA GLN A 591 -6.06 23.92 16.24
C GLN A 591 -6.03 24.09 14.72
N PHE A 592 -5.29 23.24 14.02
CA PHE A 592 -5.22 23.23 12.56
C PHE A 592 -6.60 22.97 11.92
N LEU A 593 -7.33 21.97 12.40
CA LEU A 593 -8.67 21.63 11.89
C LEU A 593 -9.69 22.75 12.17
N LEU A 594 -9.66 23.34 13.36
CA LEU A 594 -10.55 24.46 13.72
C LEU A 594 -10.31 25.69 12.82
N ARG A 595 -9.04 26.06 12.58
CA ARG A 595 -8.68 27.18 11.69
C ARG A 595 -9.08 26.90 10.25
N THR A 596 -8.85 25.67 9.78
CA THR A 596 -9.27 25.22 8.45
C THR A 596 -10.80 25.32 8.29
N ALA A 597 -11.57 24.92 9.31
CA ALA A 597 -13.02 25.00 9.29
C ALA A 597 -13.53 26.44 9.26
N ARG A 598 -12.86 27.35 9.98
CA ARG A 598 -13.15 28.80 9.93
C ARG A 598 -12.86 29.42 8.58
N TRP A 599 -11.85 28.92 7.86
CA TRP A 599 -11.57 29.35 6.50
C TRP A 599 -12.66 28.86 5.53
N THR A 600 -12.94 27.55 5.52
CA THR A 600 -14.12 26.99 4.84
C THR A 600 -14.36 25.53 5.24
N GLY A 601 -15.63 25.19 5.52
CA GLY A 601 -16.04 23.81 5.78
C GLY A 601 -15.88 22.86 4.58
N ALA A 602 -15.75 23.40 3.36
CA ALA A 602 -15.62 22.59 2.14
C ALA A 602 -14.36 21.71 2.12
N TRP A 603 -13.32 22.07 2.88
CA TRP A 603 -12.11 21.26 3.02
C TRP A 603 -12.40 19.86 3.55
N PHE A 604 -13.38 19.73 4.45
CA PHE A 604 -13.73 18.47 5.10
C PHE A 604 -14.50 17.49 4.21
N ASN A 605 -14.85 17.88 2.98
CA ASN A 605 -15.30 16.94 1.96
C ASN A 605 -14.17 16.01 1.48
N LYS A 606 -12.91 16.36 1.79
CA LYS A 606 -11.74 15.55 1.48
C LYS A 606 -11.40 14.64 2.67
N PRO A 607 -11.16 13.34 2.46
CA PRO A 607 -10.94 12.38 3.53
C PRO A 607 -9.67 12.66 4.36
N LYS A 608 -8.66 13.30 3.74
CA LYS A 608 -7.35 13.61 4.35
C LYS A 608 -7.45 14.32 5.70
N PHE A 609 -8.37 15.27 5.84
CA PHE A 609 -8.57 16.02 7.10
C PHE A 609 -9.10 15.14 8.23
N ARG A 610 -9.96 14.16 7.90
CA ARG A 610 -10.44 13.20 8.90
C ARG A 610 -9.38 12.16 9.25
N ILE A 611 -8.64 11.68 8.25
CA ILE A 611 -7.58 10.69 8.43
C ILE A 611 -6.51 11.21 9.40
N LEU A 612 -6.15 12.49 9.32
CA LEU A 612 -5.16 13.13 10.20
C LEU A 612 -5.44 12.94 11.70
N VAL A 613 -6.71 12.86 12.12
CA VAL A 613 -7.09 12.67 13.53
C VAL A 613 -6.63 11.32 14.09
N HIS A 614 -6.34 10.34 13.23
CA HIS A 614 -5.84 9.03 13.62
C HIS A 614 -4.30 9.00 13.79
N LEU A 615 -3.60 10.07 13.42
CA LEU A 615 -2.14 10.09 13.49
C LEU A 615 -1.58 9.88 14.91
N PRO A 616 -2.13 10.46 15.99
CA PRO A 616 -1.66 10.19 17.34
C PRO A 616 -1.72 8.71 17.72
N ASP A 617 -2.80 8.00 17.34
CA ASP A 617 -2.94 6.57 17.59
C ASP A 617 -1.93 5.75 16.77
N HIS A 618 -1.68 6.15 15.51
CA HIS A 618 -0.65 5.52 14.69
C HIS A 618 0.75 5.76 15.25
N ILE A 619 1.07 6.96 15.72
CA ILE A 619 2.38 7.25 16.33
C ILE A 619 2.58 6.45 17.62
N ARG A 620 1.52 6.34 18.43
CA ARG A 620 1.54 5.50 19.64
C ARG A 620 1.87 4.04 19.34
N ARG A 621 1.46 3.53 18.17
CA ARG A 621 1.63 2.13 17.79
C ARG A 621 2.89 1.86 16.97
N PHE A 622 3.23 2.76 16.06
CA PHE A 622 4.24 2.56 15.02
C PHE A 622 5.49 3.42 15.21
N GLY A 623 5.51 4.28 16.24
CA GLY A 623 6.58 5.24 16.47
C GLY A 623 6.44 6.50 15.62
N PRO A 624 7.52 7.29 15.48
CA PRO A 624 7.49 8.56 14.76
C PRO A 624 6.89 8.45 13.35
N ALA A 625 6.07 9.43 12.97
CA ALA A 625 5.27 9.35 11.73
C ALA A 625 6.08 9.23 10.44
N ILE A 626 7.34 9.68 10.49
CA ILE A 626 8.27 9.57 9.38
C ILE A 626 8.65 8.12 9.04
N LEU A 627 8.55 7.19 9.99
CA LEU A 627 8.91 5.78 9.77
C LEU A 627 7.95 5.06 8.83
N PHE A 628 6.73 5.57 8.68
CA PHE A 628 5.70 5.02 7.79
C PHE A 628 5.30 5.99 6.67
N ALA A 629 6.16 6.96 6.35
CA ALA A 629 5.98 7.82 5.18
C ALA A 629 6.40 7.09 3.89
N ALA A 630 5.62 7.26 2.82
CA ALA A 630 5.76 6.49 1.58
C ALA A 630 6.68 7.14 0.52
N GLU A 631 7.25 8.31 0.79
CA GLU A 631 8.03 9.10 -0.18
C GLU A 631 9.17 8.31 -0.83
N GLN A 632 9.86 7.51 -0.03
CA GLN A 632 10.96 6.70 -0.54
C GLN A 632 10.49 5.55 -1.41
N PHE A 633 9.46 4.83 -0.98
CA PHE A 633 8.89 3.74 -1.78
C PHE A 633 8.34 4.29 -3.11
N GLU A 634 7.75 5.48 -3.11
CA GLU A 634 7.35 6.15 -4.36
C GLU A 634 8.53 6.53 -5.25
N SER A 635 9.65 6.98 -4.68
CA SER A 635 10.86 7.27 -5.45
C SER A 635 11.39 6.02 -6.17
N PHE A 636 11.15 4.84 -5.59
CA PHE A 636 11.54 3.54 -6.16
C PHE A 636 10.76 3.19 -7.43
N ASN A 637 9.55 3.75 -7.62
CA ASN A 637 8.79 3.60 -8.86
C ASN A 637 9.56 4.10 -10.09
N ALA A 638 10.51 5.02 -9.93
CA ALA A 638 11.38 5.43 -11.04
C ALA A 638 12.30 4.29 -11.50
N ILE A 639 12.83 3.49 -10.56
CA ILE A 639 13.71 2.35 -10.83
C ILE A 639 12.91 1.23 -11.50
N ILE A 640 11.72 0.90 -10.97
CA ILE A 640 10.80 -0.07 -11.58
C ILE A 640 10.48 0.33 -13.04
N ARG A 641 10.19 1.62 -13.28
CA ARG A 641 9.94 2.14 -14.63
C ARG A 641 11.18 2.02 -15.53
N ALA A 642 12.38 2.31 -15.02
CA ALA A 642 13.62 2.16 -15.78
C ALA A 642 13.82 0.70 -16.21
N LYS A 643 13.69 -0.28 -15.30
CA LYS A 643 13.81 -1.72 -15.62
C LYS A 643 12.78 -2.15 -16.67
N ARG A 644 11.55 -1.62 -16.61
CA ARG A 644 10.52 -1.85 -17.63
C ARG A 644 10.91 -1.29 -19.02
N VAL A 645 11.49 -0.09 -19.08
CA VAL A 645 11.87 0.54 -20.36
C VAL A 645 12.90 -0.31 -21.11
N HIS A 646 13.81 -0.96 -20.38
CA HIS A 646 14.88 -1.81 -20.92
C HIS A 646 14.52 -3.29 -21.10
N SER A 647 13.25 -3.66 -20.88
CA SER A 647 12.76 -5.02 -21.04
C SER A 647 12.25 -5.28 -22.47
N ASN A 648 12.11 -6.56 -22.86
CA ASN A 648 11.53 -6.94 -24.16
C ASN A 648 10.00 -6.72 -24.22
N ARG A 649 9.39 -6.37 -23.08
CA ARG A 649 7.96 -6.08 -22.86
C ARG A 649 6.99 -7.22 -23.14
N GLN A 650 7.47 -8.44 -23.35
CA GLN A 650 6.60 -9.61 -23.55
C GLN A 650 5.95 -10.06 -22.24
N ALA A 651 6.72 -10.04 -21.15
CA ALA A 651 6.24 -10.33 -19.80
C ALA A 651 6.83 -9.32 -18.80
N PRO A 652 6.34 -8.07 -18.76
CA PRO A 652 6.93 -7.01 -17.95
C PRO A 652 7.05 -7.35 -16.46
N SER A 653 6.08 -8.08 -15.89
CA SER A 653 6.12 -8.54 -14.50
C SER A 653 7.28 -9.49 -14.25
N CYS A 654 7.53 -10.44 -15.16
CA CYS A 654 8.64 -11.39 -15.08
C CYS A 654 9.99 -10.70 -15.21
N ASP A 655 10.14 -9.83 -16.22
CA ASP A 655 11.39 -9.12 -16.47
C ASP A 655 11.79 -8.23 -15.30
N ILE A 656 10.82 -7.52 -14.71
CA ILE A 656 11.06 -6.65 -13.56
C ILE A 656 11.39 -7.50 -12.32
N ALA A 657 10.63 -8.57 -12.06
CA ALA A 657 10.89 -9.47 -10.93
C ALA A 657 12.33 -10.01 -10.97
N ARG A 658 12.76 -10.55 -12.11
CA ARG A 658 14.13 -11.04 -12.33
C ARG A 658 15.21 -9.97 -12.23
N ALA A 659 14.89 -8.71 -12.52
CA ALA A 659 15.85 -7.62 -12.41
C ALA A 659 16.10 -7.16 -10.96
N PHE A 660 15.21 -7.55 -10.04
CA PHE A 660 15.30 -7.26 -8.61
C PHE A 660 15.62 -8.50 -7.76
N ALA A 661 15.60 -9.68 -8.37
CA ALA A 661 15.90 -10.96 -7.77
C ALA A 661 17.37 -11.31 -7.93
#